data_AF-A0AA39SLS8-F1
#
_entry.id   AF-A0AA39SLS8-F1
#
_cell.length_a   1.000
_cell.length_b   1.000
_cell.length_c   1.000
_cell.angle_alpha   90.00
_cell.angle_beta   90.00
_cell.angle_gamma   90.00
#
_symmetry.space_group_name_H-M   'P 1'
#
loop_
_entity.id
_entity.type
_entity.pdbx_description
1 polymer ?
#
loop_
_entity_poly.entity_id
_entity_poly.type
_entity_poly.pdbx_seq_one_letter_code
_entity_poly.pdbx_strand_id
1 'polypeptide(L)'
;MEKTIASQNSSSSRVEESMNNENIQELLSSLPREKLWDGFCFYLYQGCWVSSAFCHGVIYFQKHFQARDTDIILASIPKSGTTWLKALIFTIVNRSRYALAESPLLTSNPHELVPFLDRDFIKNQSSIDNLSSSRILCTHVPYALLPHSIVTCNSRIVYTCRNPLDQLVSYWHFLLALYPEQTTMKLFPLEKTFEMACQGVQGYGPFWEHVLGYWKANLEQPGKILFLKYEDLKEDVNFQVKRLAEFLGCPFSVDEESRGVIEEISKLCSFDHLKNLEVNKSGKHPVGHANSIYFRKGKMLLLMVAAAAPKPTSIAKPKPCLDLTKCGDLEIPYPFVTEPSCLLSRDFLITCNKNTNISYWGTNSNINVTNISMEGRLQVLSPVSRECNTNQRFGASLNVGNFRISYTQNIFSVIGCDSYGYIHGKIDKRNYSMSCNSSCENSADVIDGSCPGPGCCQIPIPKDLRGIRVYASSSNEHKNVSQSNQCSYAFVIEENKFHFSASNLSDIAEKVPTVVDWAITGQGNCKKARKNRAYACKKHTLCKDSNNSAGGYLCQCKGGYQGNPYLGCKCNQNCNQLPLGLGVGLGSVTLLVGSYGIYYEFKKRRLIKRRQMFYGLNGGSEISQQFSDLGGTGDATIFRANELEMATNNFNKETIIGRGRNGPVYKAILEDDKPVAIKKSMKVGRSKTKQFMIDQVSVLSKINHRNLVKFLGCCLETEVPLLVYEFVTNRTLFDHIHNKDKAPTIPWETRLRIAAETAEVLSYLHSGAGTPVIHRDVKSSSILLDDNFTVKVSDFGSSNLVPMDVTQLSTMVQDTLGYLDPEFLHTGQLTEKSDVYSFGVVLVELMTGKQALPFKRPEDGKQAPSFERPEEGKLLVVNFCSMLKKGCLSQILDTEDGEQAPSFERLEDRKQAPSFERPEEGRLLVVNFCSMLKKGCLSRILDNGIISNDKITNQQIKQVAELASRCLNVKGEERPSMKEVAMELKRLNDVEGAIEEIENLRSETSCTGFYDDGNNSTTMDDSMNDQVNPDGGVED
;
A
#
# COMPACT_ATOMS: atom_id res chain seq x y z
N MET A 1 -47.37 -4.92 3.81
CA MET A 1 -47.79 -6.26 4.34
C MET A 1 -47.05 -6.52 5.66
N GLU A 2 -47.12 -5.57 6.61
CA GLU A 2 -46.17 -5.50 7.73
C GLU A 2 -46.61 -6.18 9.05
N LYS A 3 -47.80 -6.80 9.12
CA LYS A 3 -48.28 -7.41 10.37
C LYS A 3 -47.72 -8.81 10.68
N THR A 4 -47.07 -9.48 9.72
CA THR A 4 -46.77 -10.94 9.80
C THR A 4 -45.44 -11.31 10.46
N ILE A 5 -44.76 -10.37 11.13
CA ILE A 5 -43.54 -10.63 11.94
C ILE A 5 -43.79 -10.27 13.43
N ALA A 6 -45.00 -9.83 13.78
CA ALA A 6 -45.35 -9.35 15.12
C ALA A 6 -45.95 -10.42 16.07
N SER A 7 -45.84 -11.71 15.74
CA SER A 7 -46.59 -12.78 16.43
C SER A 7 -45.78 -14.06 16.73
N GLN A 8 -44.86 -13.98 17.70
CA GLN A 8 -44.50 -15.09 18.58
C GLN A 8 -43.81 -14.58 19.86
N ASN A 9 -43.85 -15.38 20.92
CA ASN A 9 -43.31 -15.13 22.27
C ASN A 9 -43.98 -14.03 23.12
N SER A 10 -45.23 -14.29 23.51
CA SER A 10 -45.82 -13.70 24.72
C SER A 10 -45.42 -14.49 25.98
N SER A 11 -44.50 -13.98 26.81
CA SER A 11 -44.41 -14.22 28.28
C SER A 11 -43.05 -13.84 28.91
N SER A 12 -42.80 -12.55 29.12
CA SER A 12 -42.12 -12.04 30.32
C SER A 12 -42.40 -10.54 30.43
N SER A 13 -42.63 -10.00 31.62
CA SER A 13 -43.06 -8.62 31.84
C SER A 13 -41.97 -7.76 32.48
N ARG A 14 -42.13 -6.43 32.36
CA ARG A 14 -41.30 -5.36 32.96
C ARG A 14 -39.87 -5.19 32.42
N VAL A 15 -39.75 -4.45 31.31
CA VAL A 15 -39.00 -3.17 31.28
C VAL A 15 -39.74 -2.21 30.32
N GLU A 16 -40.72 -1.47 30.82
CA GLU A 16 -41.43 -0.44 30.04
C GLU A 16 -40.85 0.94 30.34
N GLU A 17 -39.64 1.22 29.82
CA GLU A 17 -39.08 2.59 29.83
C GLU A 17 -38.15 2.85 28.61
N SER A 18 -38.49 2.25 27.46
CA SER A 18 -37.93 2.59 26.15
C SER A 18 -38.87 3.55 25.41
N MET A 19 -38.31 4.54 24.71
CA MET A 19 -39.03 5.53 23.90
C MET A 19 -40.28 4.98 23.19
N ASN A 20 -41.43 5.67 23.32
CA ASN A 20 -42.68 5.30 22.64
C ASN A 20 -42.43 5.02 21.15
N ASN A 21 -42.98 3.90 20.67
CA ASN A 21 -42.88 3.49 19.27
C ASN A 21 -43.36 4.60 18.30
N GLU A 22 -44.34 5.39 18.75
CA GLU A 22 -44.90 6.55 18.04
C GLU A 22 -43.84 7.62 17.75
N ASN A 23 -43.06 8.06 18.75
CA ASN A 23 -41.99 9.04 18.60
C ASN A 23 -40.89 8.57 17.62
N ILE A 24 -40.71 7.26 17.48
CA ILE A 24 -39.74 6.66 16.54
C ILE A 24 -40.33 6.58 15.13
N GLN A 25 -41.64 6.32 14.98
CA GLN A 25 -42.31 6.44 13.68
C GLN A 25 -42.38 7.90 13.20
N GLU A 26 -42.61 8.85 14.12
CA GLU A 26 -42.52 10.29 13.85
C GLU A 26 -41.11 10.67 13.38
N LEU A 27 -40.06 10.28 14.12
CA LEU A 27 -38.67 10.50 13.71
C LEU A 27 -38.38 9.86 12.34
N LEU A 28 -38.73 8.58 12.13
CA LEU A 28 -38.56 7.91 10.83
C LEU A 28 -39.35 8.58 9.70
N SER A 29 -40.49 9.22 9.98
CA SER A 29 -41.24 9.99 8.99
C SER A 29 -40.55 11.31 8.59
N SER A 30 -39.73 11.88 9.48
CA SER A 30 -38.97 13.12 9.25
C SER A 30 -37.60 12.92 8.58
N LEU A 31 -37.02 11.71 8.66
CA LEU A 31 -35.71 11.42 8.09
C LEU A 31 -35.78 11.23 6.56
N PRO A 32 -34.76 11.68 5.79
CA PRO A 32 -34.62 11.32 4.38
C PRO A 32 -34.60 9.80 4.23
N ARG A 33 -35.36 9.26 3.28
CA ARG A 33 -35.51 7.81 3.07
C ARG A 33 -35.27 7.42 1.63
N GLU A 34 -34.63 6.29 1.42
CA GLU A 34 -34.36 5.71 0.10
C GLU A 34 -34.90 4.29 -0.01
N LYS A 35 -35.48 3.95 -1.16
CA LYS A 35 -36.22 2.69 -1.38
C LYS A 35 -35.29 1.63 -1.96
N LEU A 36 -35.19 0.47 -1.29
CA LEU A 36 -34.33 -0.64 -1.72
C LEU A 36 -35.10 -1.75 -2.47
N TRP A 37 -36.40 -1.90 -2.18
CA TRP A 37 -37.38 -2.61 -3.02
C TRP A 37 -38.83 -2.29 -2.56
N ASP A 38 -39.84 -2.92 -3.15
CA ASP A 38 -41.23 -2.79 -2.71
C ASP A 38 -41.44 -3.26 -1.27
N GLY A 39 -41.56 -2.31 -0.34
CA GLY A 39 -41.76 -2.56 1.08
C GLY A 39 -40.49 -2.55 1.95
N PHE A 40 -39.35 -2.06 1.45
CA PHE A 40 -38.15 -1.86 2.27
C PHE A 40 -37.41 -0.56 1.92
N CYS A 41 -37.09 0.24 2.95
CA CYS A 41 -36.37 1.50 2.84
C CYS A 41 -35.22 1.61 3.84
N PHE A 42 -34.16 2.33 3.45
CA PHE A 42 -33.20 2.92 4.35
C PHE A 42 -33.62 4.35 4.72
N TYR A 43 -33.13 4.83 5.86
CA TYR A 43 -33.37 6.15 6.44
C TYR A 43 -32.02 6.74 6.83
N LEU A 44 -31.77 8.01 6.51
CA LEU A 44 -30.49 8.68 6.74
C LEU A 44 -30.44 9.28 8.16
N TYR A 45 -29.89 8.51 9.11
CA TYR A 45 -29.78 8.92 10.51
C TYR A 45 -28.36 9.43 10.82
N GLN A 46 -28.23 10.73 11.14
CA GLN A 46 -26.97 11.42 11.50
C GLN A 46 -25.81 11.35 10.47
N GLY A 47 -26.11 10.89 9.24
CA GLY A 47 -25.15 10.62 8.17
C GLY A 47 -25.04 9.14 7.79
N CYS A 48 -25.65 8.23 8.55
CA CYS A 48 -25.63 6.79 8.35
C CYS A 48 -26.98 6.26 7.83
N TRP A 49 -26.97 5.52 6.72
CA TRP A 49 -28.16 4.88 6.17
C TRP A 49 -28.53 3.60 6.94
N VAL A 50 -29.67 3.58 7.62
CA VAL A 50 -30.14 2.46 8.46
C VAL A 50 -31.54 2.03 8.04
N SER A 51 -31.88 0.73 8.14
CA SER A 51 -33.27 0.30 7.90
C SER A 51 -34.17 0.70 9.07
N SER A 52 -35.47 0.81 8.86
CA SER A 52 -36.43 1.04 9.96
C SER A 52 -36.28 0.02 11.10
N ALA A 53 -36.00 -1.24 10.76
CA ALA A 53 -35.79 -2.33 11.72
C ALA A 53 -34.51 -2.21 12.57
N PHE A 54 -33.48 -1.50 12.10
CA PHE A 54 -32.22 -1.30 12.85
C PHE A 54 -32.07 0.12 13.40
N CYS A 55 -32.75 1.14 12.83
CA CYS A 55 -32.69 2.52 13.30
C CYS A 55 -33.05 2.65 14.79
N HIS A 56 -34.10 1.97 15.24
CA HIS A 56 -34.47 1.92 16.66
C HIS A 56 -33.34 1.30 17.52
N GLY A 57 -32.72 0.21 17.05
CA GLY A 57 -31.59 -0.43 17.73
C GLY A 57 -30.35 0.46 17.83
N VAL A 58 -30.03 1.22 16.77
CA VAL A 58 -28.94 2.22 16.77
C VAL A 58 -29.20 3.36 17.75
N ILE A 59 -30.40 3.96 17.73
CA ILE A 59 -30.79 5.05 18.65
C ILE A 59 -30.73 4.57 20.10
N TYR A 60 -31.24 3.36 20.37
CA TYR A 60 -31.27 2.79 21.71
C TYR A 60 -29.86 2.44 22.20
N PHE A 61 -29.03 1.86 21.34
CA PHE A 61 -27.60 1.62 21.59
C PHE A 61 -26.86 2.91 21.95
N GLN A 62 -26.99 3.97 21.14
CA GLN A 62 -26.37 5.28 21.39
C GLN A 62 -26.76 5.89 22.75
N LYS A 63 -28.02 5.75 23.17
CA LYS A 63 -28.55 6.38 24.40
C LYS A 63 -28.31 5.58 25.67
N HIS A 64 -28.42 4.26 25.61
CA HIS A 64 -28.53 3.42 26.82
C HIS A 64 -27.32 2.49 27.05
N PHE A 65 -26.42 2.31 26.08
CA PHE A 65 -25.28 1.41 26.26
C PHE A 65 -24.13 2.05 27.06
N GLN A 66 -23.79 1.40 28.17
CA GLN A 66 -22.61 1.75 28.97
C GLN A 66 -21.49 0.73 28.72
N ALA A 67 -20.39 1.24 28.18
CA ALA A 67 -19.18 0.49 27.93
C ALA A 67 -18.34 0.29 29.20
N ARG A 68 -17.59 -0.80 29.25
CA ARG A 68 -16.63 -1.13 30.30
C ARG A 68 -15.23 -1.08 29.71
N ASP A 69 -14.23 -0.73 30.51
CA ASP A 69 -12.80 -0.79 30.10
C ASP A 69 -12.38 -2.19 29.60
N THR A 70 -13.05 -3.24 30.06
CA THR A 70 -12.82 -4.64 29.69
C THR A 70 -13.68 -5.12 28.50
N ASP A 71 -14.54 -4.29 27.91
CA ASP A 71 -15.35 -4.69 26.76
C ASP A 71 -14.49 -4.82 25.49
N ILE A 72 -14.80 -5.85 24.68
CA ILE A 72 -14.19 -6.13 23.38
C ILE A 72 -15.25 -5.92 22.30
N ILE A 73 -15.03 -4.94 21.43
CA ILE A 73 -16.02 -4.45 20.47
C ILE A 73 -15.54 -4.77 19.05
N LEU A 74 -16.16 -5.77 18.44
CA LEU A 74 -15.97 -6.08 17.03
C LEU A 74 -16.81 -5.12 16.17
N ALA A 75 -16.14 -4.20 15.48
CA ALA A 75 -16.76 -3.30 14.53
C ALA A 75 -16.50 -3.76 13.08
N SER A 76 -17.54 -3.73 12.24
CA SER A 76 -17.38 -3.83 10.79
C SER A 76 -18.62 -3.24 10.11
N ILE A 77 -18.49 -2.70 8.90
CA ILE A 77 -19.66 -2.59 8.01
C ILE A 77 -20.17 -4.03 7.67
N PRO A 78 -21.48 -4.27 7.40
CA PRO A 78 -21.98 -5.63 7.22
C PRO A 78 -21.24 -6.46 6.17
N LYS A 79 -21.05 -7.76 6.44
CA LYS A 79 -20.47 -8.77 5.53
C LYS A 79 -18.96 -8.60 5.18
N SER A 80 -18.26 -7.68 5.85
CA SER A 80 -16.78 -7.57 5.82
C SER A 80 -16.05 -8.69 6.60
N GLY A 81 -16.60 -9.90 6.67
CA GLY A 81 -16.02 -11.03 7.41
C GLY A 81 -16.51 -11.23 8.84
N THR A 82 -17.49 -10.44 9.30
CA THR A 82 -17.98 -10.38 10.69
C THR A 82 -18.22 -11.76 11.34
N THR A 83 -18.82 -12.73 10.62
CA THR A 83 -19.07 -14.09 11.14
C THR A 83 -17.79 -14.82 11.54
N TRP A 84 -16.72 -14.67 10.75
CA TRP A 84 -15.44 -15.33 10.98
C TRP A 84 -14.69 -14.68 12.14
N LEU A 85 -14.66 -13.34 12.16
CA LEU A 85 -13.98 -12.61 13.23
C LEU A 85 -14.72 -12.72 14.58
N LYS A 86 -16.06 -12.87 14.60
CA LYS A 86 -16.81 -13.30 15.80
C LYS A 86 -16.31 -14.65 16.33
N ALA A 87 -16.15 -15.65 15.46
CA ALA A 87 -15.68 -16.98 15.86
C ALA A 87 -14.24 -16.96 16.39
N LEU A 88 -13.33 -16.24 15.71
CA LEU A 88 -11.94 -16.09 16.13
C LEU A 88 -11.84 -15.39 17.49
N ILE A 89 -12.42 -14.20 17.64
CA ILE A 89 -12.36 -13.43 18.91
C ILE A 89 -13.03 -14.22 20.04
N PHE A 90 -14.20 -14.83 19.81
CA PHE A 90 -14.87 -15.66 20.83
C PHE A 90 -13.97 -16.79 21.33
N THR A 91 -13.30 -17.48 20.41
CA THR A 91 -12.43 -18.62 20.75
C THR A 91 -11.14 -18.15 21.44
N ILE A 92 -10.47 -17.13 20.90
CA ILE A 92 -9.25 -16.56 21.49
C ILE A 92 -9.48 -16.12 22.95
N VAL A 93 -10.62 -15.49 23.24
CA VAL A 93 -10.95 -14.99 24.59
C VAL A 93 -11.46 -16.10 25.53
N ASN A 94 -12.13 -17.14 25.02
CA ASN A 94 -12.73 -18.20 25.85
C ASN A 94 -11.96 -19.55 25.83
N ARG A 95 -10.79 -19.64 25.18
CA ARG A 95 -9.97 -20.88 25.11
C ARG A 95 -9.54 -21.46 26.46
N SER A 96 -9.48 -20.63 27.50
CA SER A 96 -9.23 -21.03 28.89
C SER A 96 -10.49 -21.47 29.65
N ARG A 97 -11.68 -21.22 29.07
CA ARG A 97 -13.01 -21.53 29.65
C ARG A 97 -13.68 -22.74 29.00
N TYR A 98 -13.40 -22.99 27.73
CA TYR A 98 -13.88 -24.17 26.98
C TYR A 98 -12.71 -24.82 26.24
N ALA A 99 -12.57 -26.14 26.37
CA ALA A 99 -11.67 -26.90 25.51
C ALA A 99 -12.10 -26.74 24.04
N LEU A 100 -11.15 -26.67 23.10
CA LEU A 100 -11.47 -26.40 21.68
C LEU A 100 -12.35 -27.49 21.05
N ALA A 101 -12.22 -28.75 21.52
CA ALA A 101 -13.07 -29.88 21.14
C ALA A 101 -14.50 -29.81 21.72
N GLU A 102 -14.75 -28.95 22.70
CA GLU A 102 -16.04 -28.71 23.37
C GLU A 102 -16.52 -27.26 23.15
N SER A 103 -15.90 -26.53 22.21
CA SER A 103 -16.19 -25.12 21.98
C SER A 103 -17.66 -24.90 21.61
N PRO A 104 -18.36 -23.91 22.21
CA PRO A 104 -19.74 -23.57 21.85
C PRO A 104 -19.99 -23.28 20.36
N LEU A 105 -18.94 -22.97 19.58
CA LEU A 105 -19.01 -22.86 18.12
C LEU A 105 -19.45 -24.14 17.39
N LEU A 106 -19.27 -25.31 18.03
CA LEU A 106 -19.69 -26.61 17.50
C LEU A 106 -21.21 -26.80 17.56
N THR A 107 -21.87 -26.13 18.52
CA THR A 107 -23.31 -26.28 18.84
C THR A 107 -24.14 -25.03 18.59
N SER A 108 -23.52 -23.86 18.45
CA SER A 108 -24.16 -22.54 18.31
C SER A 108 -23.50 -21.70 17.23
N ASN A 109 -24.26 -20.81 16.59
CA ASN A 109 -23.73 -19.95 15.54
C ASN A 109 -22.87 -18.80 16.11
N PRO A 110 -21.81 -18.33 15.43
CA PRO A 110 -21.01 -17.19 15.89
C PRO A 110 -21.81 -15.91 16.17
N HIS A 111 -22.98 -15.72 15.54
CA HIS A 111 -23.86 -14.57 15.79
C HIS A 111 -24.76 -14.73 17.03
N GLU A 112 -24.86 -15.92 17.61
CA GLU A 112 -25.54 -16.18 18.89
C GLU A 112 -24.57 -15.96 20.07
N LEU A 113 -23.30 -16.35 19.90
CA LEU A 113 -22.25 -16.28 20.93
C LEU A 113 -21.68 -14.86 21.14
N VAL A 114 -21.77 -14.00 20.12
CA VAL A 114 -21.37 -12.59 20.18
C VAL A 114 -22.53 -11.74 19.67
N PRO A 115 -23.33 -11.08 20.53
CA PRO A 115 -24.52 -10.35 20.11
C PRO A 115 -24.18 -9.07 19.33
N PHE A 116 -25.15 -8.53 18.60
CA PHE A 116 -25.05 -7.22 17.96
C PHE A 116 -25.69 -6.13 18.83
N LEU A 117 -24.96 -5.06 19.12
CA LEU A 117 -25.45 -3.99 19.99
C LEU A 117 -26.59 -3.20 19.33
N ASP A 118 -26.42 -2.79 18.08
CA ASP A 118 -27.42 -2.06 17.28
C ASP A 118 -28.62 -2.90 16.78
N ARG A 119 -28.79 -4.14 17.29
CA ARG A 119 -29.89 -5.06 16.91
C ARG A 119 -30.47 -5.82 18.11
N ASP A 120 -29.61 -6.39 18.95
CA ASP A 120 -29.98 -7.33 20.00
C ASP A 120 -30.05 -6.67 21.39
N PHE A 121 -29.28 -5.58 21.62
CA PHE A 121 -29.24 -4.89 22.92
C PHE A 121 -30.62 -4.42 23.38
N ILE A 122 -31.41 -3.84 22.48
CA ILE A 122 -32.77 -3.37 22.79
C ILE A 122 -33.74 -4.48 23.23
N LYS A 123 -33.48 -5.74 22.87
CA LYS A 123 -34.30 -6.90 23.28
C LYS A 123 -33.73 -7.63 24.50
N ASN A 124 -32.42 -7.55 24.69
CA ASN A 124 -31.65 -8.40 25.59
C ASN A 124 -30.76 -7.58 26.54
N GLN A 125 -31.10 -6.33 26.86
CA GLN A 125 -30.26 -5.42 27.67
C GLN A 125 -29.80 -6.09 28.96
N SER A 126 -30.74 -6.56 29.78
CA SER A 126 -30.46 -7.23 31.05
C SER A 126 -29.54 -8.44 30.89
N SER A 127 -29.69 -9.22 29.82
CA SER A 127 -28.80 -10.35 29.50
C SER A 127 -27.39 -9.90 29.10
N ILE A 128 -27.25 -8.78 28.37
CA ILE A 128 -25.97 -8.22 27.89
C ILE A 128 -25.23 -7.46 29.00
N ASP A 129 -25.94 -6.84 29.93
CA ASP A 129 -25.37 -6.22 31.12
C ASP A 129 -25.03 -7.25 32.20
N ASN A 130 -25.74 -8.39 32.26
CA ASN A 130 -25.35 -9.54 33.10
C ASN A 130 -24.22 -10.41 32.50
N LEU A 131 -23.67 -10.08 31.32
CA LEU A 131 -22.47 -10.76 30.82
C LEU A 131 -21.24 -10.43 31.68
N SER A 132 -20.39 -11.45 31.87
CA SER A 132 -19.11 -11.38 32.58
C SER A 132 -18.20 -10.26 32.05
N SER A 133 -17.39 -9.67 32.92
CA SER A 133 -16.71 -8.38 32.73
C SER A 133 -16.03 -8.17 31.37
N SER A 134 -15.36 -9.20 30.82
CA SER A 134 -14.83 -9.18 29.45
C SER A 134 -15.93 -9.54 28.43
N ARG A 135 -16.83 -8.60 28.13
CA ARG A 135 -17.92 -8.83 27.17
C ARG A 135 -17.38 -8.79 25.75
N ILE A 136 -17.68 -9.80 24.94
CA ILE A 136 -17.41 -9.81 23.51
C ILE A 136 -18.69 -9.37 22.80
N LEU A 137 -18.64 -8.21 22.17
CA LEU A 137 -19.79 -7.52 21.60
C LEU A 137 -19.48 -7.14 20.14
N CYS A 138 -20.49 -6.87 19.34
CA CYS A 138 -20.30 -6.49 17.95
C CYS A 138 -21.25 -5.36 17.53
N THR A 139 -20.81 -4.51 16.61
CA THR A 139 -21.66 -3.47 16.04
C THR A 139 -21.39 -3.24 14.55
N HIS A 140 -22.44 -2.81 13.84
CA HIS A 140 -22.35 -2.30 12.48
C HIS A 140 -22.34 -0.76 12.40
N VAL A 141 -22.36 -0.05 13.53
CA VAL A 141 -22.40 1.43 13.58
C VAL A 141 -21.04 2.05 13.18
N PRO A 142 -21.01 3.10 12.34
CA PRO A 142 -19.77 3.82 12.00
C PRO A 142 -19.18 4.56 13.21
N TYR A 143 -17.85 4.71 13.26
CA TYR A 143 -17.12 5.20 14.44
C TYR A 143 -17.68 6.51 15.02
N ALA A 144 -18.00 7.49 14.17
CA ALA A 144 -18.54 8.79 14.55
C ALA A 144 -19.94 8.75 15.19
N LEU A 145 -20.62 7.61 15.18
CA LEU A 145 -21.95 7.39 15.77
C LEU A 145 -21.93 6.41 16.96
N LEU A 146 -20.75 5.97 17.41
CA LEU A 146 -20.64 5.13 18.62
C LEU A 146 -21.07 5.91 19.87
N PRO A 147 -21.67 5.23 20.88
CA PRO A 147 -21.86 5.78 22.22
C PRO A 147 -20.59 6.45 22.76
N HIS A 148 -20.74 7.63 23.37
CA HIS A 148 -19.62 8.37 23.96
C HIS A 148 -18.87 7.54 25.02
N SER A 149 -19.56 6.65 25.73
CA SER A 149 -18.98 5.67 26.67
C SER A 149 -17.94 4.77 26.01
N ILE A 150 -18.19 4.27 24.80
CA ILE A 150 -17.22 3.48 24.01
C ILE A 150 -16.04 4.36 23.56
N VAL A 151 -16.30 5.60 23.17
CA VAL A 151 -15.26 6.52 22.69
C VAL A 151 -14.30 6.94 23.80
N THR A 152 -14.76 7.05 25.06
CA THR A 152 -13.94 7.52 26.19
C THR A 152 -13.35 6.44 27.11
N CYS A 153 -14.01 5.29 27.32
CA CYS A 153 -13.44 4.22 28.15
C CYS A 153 -12.28 3.47 27.44
N ASN A 154 -11.59 2.57 28.14
CA ASN A 154 -10.46 1.80 27.61
C ASN A 154 -10.87 0.54 26.80
N SER A 155 -12.16 0.39 26.45
CA SER A 155 -12.66 -0.76 25.68
C SER A 155 -11.90 -0.94 24.36
N ARG A 156 -11.56 -2.19 24.02
CA ARG A 156 -10.77 -2.54 22.84
C ARG A 156 -11.66 -2.73 21.62
N ILE A 157 -11.39 -1.98 20.55
CA ILE A 157 -12.13 -2.06 19.29
C ILE A 157 -11.31 -2.86 18.28
N VAL A 158 -11.87 -3.93 17.72
CA VAL A 158 -11.30 -4.60 16.54
C VAL A 158 -12.14 -4.23 15.34
N TYR A 159 -11.56 -3.52 14.37
CA TYR A 159 -12.22 -3.17 13.12
C TYR A 159 -11.77 -4.10 11.98
N THR A 160 -12.71 -4.64 11.20
CA THR A 160 -12.39 -5.36 9.96
C THR A 160 -12.95 -4.67 8.72
N CYS A 161 -12.06 -4.23 7.82
CA CYS A 161 -12.42 -3.83 6.47
C CYS A 161 -12.35 -5.03 5.51
N ARG A 162 -12.95 -4.90 4.33
CA ARG A 162 -12.91 -5.90 3.25
C ARG A 162 -13.13 -5.18 1.92
N ASN A 163 -12.60 -5.74 0.84
CA ASN A 163 -12.63 -5.23 -0.54
C ASN A 163 -13.97 -4.55 -0.99
N PRO A 164 -13.88 -3.35 -1.62
CA PRO A 164 -15.34 -2.47 -2.47
C PRO A 164 -16.26 -3.25 -3.42
N LEU A 165 -16.18 -4.58 -3.42
CA LEU A 165 -17.06 -5.44 -4.23
C LEU A 165 -17.33 -6.78 -3.55
N ASP A 166 -16.30 -7.36 -2.95
CA ASP A 166 -16.37 -8.65 -2.28
C ASP A 166 -17.28 -8.54 -1.03
N GLN A 167 -17.33 -7.36 -0.41
CA GLN A 167 -18.35 -6.99 0.58
C GLN A 167 -19.74 -6.82 -0.05
N LEU A 168 -19.90 -5.98 -1.09
CA LEU A 168 -21.20 -5.63 -1.66
C LEU A 168 -21.91 -6.83 -2.30
N VAL A 169 -21.20 -7.63 -3.08
CA VAL A 169 -21.73 -8.88 -3.68
C VAL A 169 -22.04 -9.89 -2.56
N SER A 170 -21.28 -9.90 -1.47
CA SER A 170 -21.64 -10.70 -0.27
C SER A 170 -22.78 -10.11 0.57
N TYR A 171 -23.17 -8.85 0.35
CA TYR A 171 -24.31 -8.18 0.97
C TYR A 171 -25.58 -8.41 0.15
N TRP A 172 -25.55 -8.17 -1.17
CA TRP A 172 -26.67 -8.45 -2.08
C TRP A 172 -27.09 -9.94 -2.06
N HIS A 173 -26.15 -10.89 -2.14
CA HIS A 173 -26.48 -12.32 -2.00
C HIS A 173 -26.97 -12.71 -0.60
N PHE A 174 -26.64 -11.94 0.44
CA PHE A 174 -27.18 -12.16 1.78
C PHE A 174 -28.61 -11.63 1.89
N LEU A 175 -28.92 -10.48 1.29
CA LEU A 175 -30.30 -9.99 1.15
C LEU A 175 -31.18 -10.97 0.36
N LEU A 176 -30.71 -11.50 -0.79
CA LEU A 176 -31.42 -12.58 -1.51
C LEU A 176 -31.70 -13.80 -0.63
N ALA A 177 -30.73 -14.20 0.21
CA ALA A 177 -30.88 -15.37 1.07
C ALA A 177 -31.79 -15.12 2.30
N LEU A 178 -32.11 -13.87 2.63
CA LEU A 178 -33.10 -13.50 3.64
C LEU A 178 -34.53 -13.46 3.05
N TYR A 179 -34.68 -13.18 1.75
CA TYR A 179 -35.96 -12.97 1.06
C TYR A 179 -36.05 -13.82 -0.24
N PRO A 180 -36.36 -15.14 -0.12
CA PRO A 180 -36.41 -16.05 -1.27
C PRO A 180 -37.65 -15.83 -2.16
N GLU A 181 -37.59 -16.34 -3.40
CA GLU A 181 -38.52 -16.09 -4.53
C GLU A 181 -40.03 -16.35 -4.28
N GLN A 182 -40.41 -16.94 -3.14
CA GLN A 182 -41.80 -17.12 -2.74
C GLN A 182 -42.44 -15.84 -2.18
N THR A 183 -41.66 -14.80 -1.84
CA THR A 183 -42.20 -13.47 -1.53
C THR A 183 -42.50 -12.68 -2.80
N THR A 184 -43.61 -11.95 -2.83
CA THR A 184 -43.99 -11.02 -3.93
C THR A 184 -43.05 -9.82 -4.09
N MET A 185 -42.03 -9.69 -3.23
CA MET A 185 -41.05 -8.62 -3.18
C MET A 185 -39.83 -8.98 -4.04
N LYS A 186 -39.57 -8.24 -5.12
CA LYS A 186 -38.34 -8.38 -5.90
C LYS A 186 -37.25 -7.46 -5.37
N LEU A 187 -36.16 -8.03 -4.84
CA LEU A 187 -34.91 -7.29 -4.60
C LEU A 187 -34.47 -6.59 -5.90
N PHE A 188 -33.95 -5.37 -5.79
CA PHE A 188 -33.35 -4.69 -6.93
C PHE A 188 -32.20 -5.51 -7.56
N PRO A 189 -31.99 -5.42 -8.89
CA PRO A 189 -30.85 -6.03 -9.56
C PRO A 189 -29.52 -5.62 -8.91
N LEU A 190 -28.48 -6.44 -9.10
CA LEU A 190 -27.17 -6.19 -8.51
C LEU A 190 -26.63 -4.83 -8.95
N GLU A 191 -26.87 -4.47 -10.20
CA GLU A 191 -26.52 -3.21 -10.87
C GLU A 191 -27.16 -2.00 -10.19
N LYS A 192 -28.45 -2.10 -9.80
CA LYS A 192 -29.17 -1.03 -9.11
C LYS A 192 -28.80 -0.96 -7.62
N THR A 193 -28.54 -2.10 -6.98
CA THR A 193 -28.00 -2.16 -5.61
C THR A 193 -26.60 -1.52 -5.53
N PHE A 194 -25.82 -1.72 -6.59
CA PHE A 194 -24.49 -1.15 -6.80
C PHE A 194 -24.54 0.35 -7.08
N GLU A 195 -25.51 0.85 -7.85
CA GLU A 195 -25.81 2.30 -7.96
C GLU A 195 -26.18 2.96 -6.63
N MET A 196 -26.93 2.27 -5.77
CA MET A 196 -27.24 2.79 -4.44
C MET A 196 -25.99 2.82 -3.54
N ALA A 197 -25.18 1.75 -3.56
CA ALA A 197 -23.90 1.71 -2.85
C ALA A 197 -22.88 2.77 -3.37
N CYS A 198 -22.87 3.05 -4.68
CA CYS A 198 -22.14 4.16 -5.31
C CYS A 198 -22.46 5.49 -4.63
N GLN A 199 -23.76 5.75 -4.44
CA GLN A 199 -24.31 6.97 -3.82
C GLN A 199 -24.22 6.95 -2.28
N GLY A 200 -23.58 5.93 -1.69
CA GLY A 200 -23.45 5.75 -0.24
C GLY A 200 -24.68 5.11 0.43
N VAL A 201 -25.76 4.89 -0.33
CA VAL A 201 -27.05 4.32 0.10
C VAL A 201 -26.93 2.80 0.26
N GLN A 202 -26.26 2.39 1.34
CA GLN A 202 -26.09 1.01 1.77
C GLN A 202 -26.44 0.89 3.25
N GLY A 203 -26.84 -0.30 3.74
CA GLY A 203 -27.02 -0.50 5.18
C GLY A 203 -25.72 -0.24 5.94
N TYR A 204 -25.76 0.73 6.84
CA TYR A 204 -24.64 1.34 7.57
C TYR A 204 -23.61 2.05 6.67
N GLY A 205 -24.01 2.47 5.47
CA GLY A 205 -23.23 3.35 4.59
C GLY A 205 -23.43 4.84 4.91
N PRO A 206 -22.65 5.75 4.30
CA PRO A 206 -21.70 5.49 3.21
C PRO A 206 -20.51 4.62 3.61
N PHE A 207 -20.14 3.66 2.75
CA PHE A 207 -19.10 2.69 3.08
C PHE A 207 -17.78 3.37 3.44
N TRP A 208 -17.38 4.36 2.65
CA TRP A 208 -16.08 5.01 2.78
C TRP A 208 -15.97 5.79 4.08
N GLU A 209 -17.01 6.51 4.50
CA GLU A 209 -17.03 7.19 5.79
C GLU A 209 -16.96 6.21 6.96
N HIS A 210 -17.64 5.05 6.84
CA HIS A 210 -17.56 3.97 7.83
C HIS A 210 -16.12 3.45 8.00
N VAL A 211 -15.44 3.10 6.90
CA VAL A 211 -14.03 2.64 6.98
C VAL A 211 -13.06 3.75 7.39
N LEU A 212 -13.18 4.96 6.81
CA LEU A 212 -12.28 6.07 7.10
C LEU A 212 -12.39 6.55 8.55
N GLY A 213 -13.58 6.48 9.16
CA GLY A 213 -13.77 6.79 10.58
C GLY A 213 -12.95 5.87 11.49
N TYR A 214 -13.07 4.55 11.34
CA TYR A 214 -12.28 3.59 12.12
C TYR A 214 -10.79 3.61 11.74
N TRP A 215 -10.43 3.91 10.50
CA TRP A 215 -9.03 4.05 10.07
C TRP A 215 -8.34 5.26 10.72
N LYS A 216 -8.96 6.45 10.69
CA LYS A 216 -8.44 7.65 11.36
C LYS A 216 -8.28 7.43 12.86
N ALA A 217 -9.30 6.89 13.51
CA ALA A 217 -9.27 6.60 14.94
C ALA A 217 -8.21 5.54 15.32
N ASN A 218 -7.88 4.58 14.43
CA ASN A 218 -6.75 3.66 14.58
C ASN A 218 -5.38 4.36 14.45
N LEU A 219 -5.24 5.39 13.61
CA LEU A 219 -4.01 6.19 13.54
C LEU A 219 -3.84 7.08 14.78
N GLU A 220 -4.94 7.59 15.34
CA GLU A 220 -4.96 8.41 16.56
C GLU A 220 -4.77 7.57 17.83
N GLN A 221 -5.34 6.36 17.90
CA GLN A 221 -5.39 5.52 19.09
C GLN A 221 -5.09 4.04 18.80
N PRO A 222 -3.89 3.69 18.27
CA PRO A 222 -3.56 2.32 17.84
C PRO A 222 -3.52 1.29 18.97
N GLY A 223 -3.36 1.72 20.23
CA GLY A 223 -3.47 0.86 21.41
C GLY A 223 -4.92 0.51 21.81
N LYS A 224 -5.91 1.26 21.31
CA LYS A 224 -7.35 1.07 21.57
C LYS A 224 -8.10 0.46 20.39
N ILE A 225 -7.65 0.71 19.16
CA ILE A 225 -8.32 0.27 17.94
C ILE A 225 -7.33 -0.51 17.06
N LEU A 226 -7.65 -1.77 16.77
CA LEU A 226 -6.92 -2.61 15.83
C LEU A 226 -7.65 -2.65 14.50
N PHE A 227 -7.07 -2.07 13.46
CA PHE A 227 -7.57 -2.15 12.09
C PHE A 227 -6.99 -3.38 11.36
N LEU A 228 -7.86 -4.24 10.82
CA LEU A 228 -7.52 -5.44 10.06
C LEU A 228 -8.17 -5.42 8.68
N LYS A 229 -7.43 -5.83 7.63
CA LYS A 229 -8.04 -6.24 6.37
C LYS A 229 -8.47 -7.71 6.46
N TYR A 230 -9.66 -8.02 5.92
CA TYR A 230 -10.14 -9.39 5.76
C TYR A 230 -9.23 -10.22 4.84
N GLU A 231 -8.59 -9.55 3.89
CA GLU A 231 -7.63 -10.12 2.96
C GLU A 231 -6.35 -10.58 3.68
N ASP A 232 -5.70 -9.70 4.47
CA ASP A 232 -4.53 -10.04 5.31
C ASP A 232 -4.84 -11.19 6.30
N LEU A 233 -6.04 -11.16 6.92
CA LEU A 233 -6.54 -12.19 7.84
C LEU A 233 -6.66 -13.58 7.18
N LYS A 234 -6.78 -13.61 5.85
CA LYS A 234 -6.90 -14.84 5.04
C LYS A 234 -5.56 -15.32 4.45
N GLU A 235 -4.56 -14.44 4.35
CA GLU A 235 -3.22 -14.82 3.88
C GLU A 235 -2.43 -15.56 4.96
N ASP A 236 -2.37 -15.02 6.18
CA ASP A 236 -1.82 -15.72 7.35
C ASP A 236 -2.78 -15.63 8.55
N VAL A 237 -3.59 -16.68 8.71
CA VAL A 237 -4.55 -16.78 9.81
C VAL A 237 -3.84 -16.89 11.16
N ASN A 238 -2.70 -17.59 11.25
CA ASN A 238 -2.05 -17.89 12.52
C ASN A 238 -1.34 -16.64 13.08
N PHE A 239 -0.63 -15.90 12.23
CA PHE A 239 -0.05 -14.61 12.59
C PHE A 239 -1.11 -13.61 13.07
N GLN A 240 -2.23 -13.51 12.35
CA GLN A 240 -3.29 -12.57 12.69
C GLN A 240 -4.10 -13.02 13.91
N VAL A 241 -4.22 -14.33 14.19
CA VAL A 241 -4.76 -14.88 15.45
C VAL A 241 -3.86 -14.52 16.64
N LYS A 242 -2.53 -14.63 16.50
CA LYS A 242 -1.58 -14.20 17.53
C LYS A 242 -1.67 -12.69 17.80
N ARG A 243 -1.61 -11.88 16.75
CA ARG A 243 -1.77 -10.41 16.80
C ARG A 243 -3.12 -9.98 17.41
N LEU A 244 -4.19 -10.71 17.14
CA LEU A 244 -5.49 -10.53 17.81
C LEU A 244 -5.39 -10.82 19.30
N ALA A 245 -4.83 -11.95 19.72
CA ALA A 245 -4.70 -12.32 21.13
C ALA A 245 -3.85 -11.31 21.93
N GLU A 246 -2.74 -10.86 21.35
CA GLU A 246 -1.89 -9.79 21.89
C GLU A 246 -2.68 -8.49 22.10
N PHE A 247 -3.32 -7.97 21.06
CA PHE A 247 -4.12 -6.74 21.13
C PHE A 247 -5.29 -6.84 22.11
N LEU A 248 -5.98 -7.99 22.14
CA LEU A 248 -7.10 -8.26 23.05
C LEU A 248 -6.66 -8.37 24.52
N GLY A 249 -5.35 -8.36 24.81
CA GLY A 249 -4.81 -8.47 26.16
C GLY A 249 -4.92 -9.87 26.75
N CYS A 250 -5.04 -10.88 25.90
CA CYS A 250 -4.98 -12.30 26.26
C CYS A 250 -4.01 -13.04 25.34
N PRO A 251 -2.73 -12.61 25.24
CA PRO A 251 -1.73 -13.25 24.38
C PRO A 251 -1.62 -14.75 24.65
N PHE A 252 -1.17 -15.52 23.67
CA PHE A 252 -0.89 -16.93 23.88
C PHE A 252 0.32 -17.10 24.79
N SER A 253 0.21 -17.98 25.76
CA SER A 253 1.35 -18.42 26.56
C SER A 253 2.27 -19.34 25.73
N VAL A 254 3.55 -19.41 26.08
CA VAL A 254 4.52 -20.28 25.38
C VAL A 254 4.07 -21.75 25.40
N ASP A 255 3.41 -22.19 26.49
CA ASP A 255 2.74 -23.50 26.57
C ASP A 255 1.64 -23.66 25.51
N GLU A 256 0.70 -22.70 25.39
CA GLU A 256 -0.35 -22.74 24.36
C GLU A 256 0.20 -22.74 22.93
N GLU A 257 1.25 -21.94 22.65
CA GLU A 257 1.90 -21.95 21.34
C GLU A 257 2.59 -23.30 21.07
N SER A 258 3.31 -23.85 22.06
CA SER A 258 3.97 -25.16 21.94
C SER A 258 2.99 -26.32 21.77
N ARG A 259 1.77 -26.21 22.33
CA ARG A 259 0.67 -27.17 22.17
C ARG A 259 -0.12 -26.97 20.87
N GLY A 260 0.24 -26.01 20.02
CA GLY A 260 -0.42 -25.75 18.73
C GLY A 260 -1.83 -25.18 18.87
N VAL A 261 -2.13 -24.49 19.97
CA VAL A 261 -3.47 -23.93 20.25
C VAL A 261 -3.86 -22.90 19.18
N ILE A 262 -2.90 -22.17 18.61
CA ILE A 262 -3.13 -21.23 17.50
C ILE A 262 -3.63 -22.00 16.26
N GLU A 263 -2.96 -23.08 15.86
CA GLU A 263 -3.34 -23.94 14.74
C GLU A 263 -4.71 -24.59 14.97
N GLU A 264 -5.02 -25.03 16.20
CA GLU A 264 -6.32 -25.59 16.54
C GLU A 264 -7.44 -24.54 16.47
N ILE A 265 -7.21 -23.31 16.94
CA ILE A 265 -8.16 -22.19 16.80
C ILE A 265 -8.37 -21.83 15.32
N SER A 266 -7.29 -21.66 14.54
CA SER A 266 -7.37 -21.40 13.10
C SER A 266 -8.13 -22.49 12.35
N LYS A 267 -7.96 -23.76 12.74
CA LYS A 267 -8.65 -24.93 12.17
C LYS A 267 -10.13 -24.98 12.56
N LEU A 268 -10.46 -24.80 13.84
CA LEU A 268 -11.83 -24.76 14.38
C LEU A 268 -12.62 -23.60 13.76
N CYS A 269 -12.04 -22.40 13.75
CA CYS A 269 -12.67 -21.21 13.17
C CYS A 269 -12.55 -21.13 11.65
N SER A 270 -11.91 -22.09 10.98
CA SER A 270 -11.77 -22.07 9.51
C SER A 270 -13.13 -22.09 8.81
N PHE A 271 -13.25 -21.36 7.69
CA PHE A 271 -14.49 -21.28 6.93
C PHE A 271 -15.06 -22.66 6.56
N ASP A 272 -14.19 -23.58 6.11
CA ASP A 272 -14.62 -24.91 5.68
C ASP A 272 -14.91 -25.86 6.86
N HIS A 273 -14.40 -25.60 8.08
CA HIS A 273 -14.87 -26.29 9.27
C HIS A 273 -16.23 -25.74 9.71
N LEU A 274 -16.32 -24.44 10.01
CA LEU A 274 -17.53 -23.80 10.53
C LEU A 274 -18.75 -24.04 9.61
N LYS A 275 -18.57 -23.94 8.28
CA LYS A 275 -19.63 -24.20 7.30
C LYS A 275 -20.18 -25.64 7.36
N ASN A 276 -19.34 -26.61 7.70
CA ASN A 276 -19.68 -28.03 7.65
C ASN A 276 -20.22 -28.59 8.99
N LEU A 277 -20.27 -27.77 10.05
CA LEU A 277 -20.98 -28.09 11.28
C LEU A 277 -22.50 -28.15 11.04
N GLU A 278 -23.20 -29.09 11.67
CA GLU A 278 -24.65 -29.26 11.44
C GLU A 278 -25.47 -28.03 11.86
N VAL A 279 -25.11 -27.38 12.97
CA VAL A 279 -25.71 -26.10 13.39
C VAL A 279 -25.66 -25.01 12.30
N ASN A 280 -24.68 -25.08 11.39
CA ASN A 280 -24.50 -24.12 10.30
C ASN A 280 -24.99 -24.63 8.93
N LYS A 281 -25.20 -25.94 8.76
CA LYS A 281 -25.86 -26.53 7.58
C LYS A 281 -27.38 -26.45 7.66
N SER A 282 -27.94 -26.98 8.74
CA SER A 282 -29.36 -27.28 8.92
C SER A 282 -30.03 -26.46 10.04
N GLY A 283 -29.24 -25.91 10.97
CA GLY A 283 -29.71 -25.00 12.01
C GLY A 283 -30.22 -23.65 11.50
N LYS A 284 -30.97 -22.95 12.36
CA LYS A 284 -31.54 -21.62 12.11
C LYS A 284 -31.16 -20.67 13.24
N HIS A 285 -30.87 -19.42 12.90
CA HIS A 285 -30.66 -18.33 13.85
C HIS A 285 -31.97 -18.09 14.63
N PRO A 286 -31.95 -17.59 15.89
CA PRO A 286 -33.14 -17.26 16.69
C PRO A 286 -34.14 -16.25 16.10
N VAL A 287 -33.93 -15.79 14.85
CA VAL A 287 -34.82 -14.88 14.09
C VAL A 287 -35.35 -15.60 12.83
N GLY A 288 -35.32 -16.93 12.80
CA GLY A 288 -35.98 -17.79 11.80
C GLY A 288 -35.18 -18.11 10.53
N HIS A 289 -34.19 -17.29 10.16
CA HIS A 289 -33.35 -17.52 8.98
C HIS A 289 -32.33 -18.67 9.17
N ALA A 290 -32.04 -19.43 8.11
CA ALA A 290 -31.09 -20.55 8.16
C ALA A 290 -29.63 -20.07 8.40
N ASN A 291 -28.85 -20.78 9.23
CA ASN A 291 -27.48 -20.40 9.54
C ASN A 291 -26.52 -20.51 8.33
N SER A 292 -26.88 -21.30 7.32
CA SER A 292 -26.09 -21.49 6.10
C SER A 292 -25.90 -20.21 5.26
N ILE A 293 -26.78 -19.20 5.42
CA ILE A 293 -26.68 -17.90 4.70
C ILE A 293 -25.44 -17.09 5.08
N TYR A 294 -24.80 -17.40 6.21
CA TYR A 294 -23.56 -16.75 6.64
C TYR A 294 -22.31 -17.36 5.96
N PHE A 295 -22.40 -18.56 5.39
CA PHE A 295 -21.26 -19.36 4.92
C PHE A 295 -21.19 -19.52 3.39
N ARG A 296 -21.06 -18.39 2.69
CA ARG A 296 -20.88 -18.32 1.22
C ARG A 296 -19.40 -18.18 0.84
N LYS A 297 -18.86 -19.10 0.01
CA LYS A 297 -17.56 -18.86 -0.64
C LYS A 297 -17.74 -17.78 -1.71
N GLY A 298 -16.99 -16.69 -1.60
CA GLY A 298 -16.86 -15.72 -2.69
C GLY A 298 -16.12 -16.36 -3.85
N LYS A 299 -16.78 -16.49 -5.00
CA LYS A 299 -16.07 -16.65 -6.27
C LYS A 299 -15.54 -15.27 -6.65
N MET A 300 -14.23 -15.05 -6.54
CA MET A 300 -13.58 -14.07 -7.43
C MET A 300 -13.86 -14.51 -8.87
N LEU A 301 -14.05 -13.55 -9.77
CA LEU A 301 -14.19 -13.82 -11.21
C LEU A 301 -12.82 -14.09 -11.86
N LEU A 302 -12.01 -14.96 -11.24
CA LEU A 302 -10.72 -15.37 -11.78
C LEU A 302 -10.94 -16.52 -12.78
N LEU A 303 -10.93 -16.18 -14.07
CA LEU A 303 -10.98 -17.16 -15.15
C LEU A 303 -9.65 -17.92 -15.25
N MET A 304 -9.75 -19.24 -15.44
CA MET A 304 -8.72 -20.21 -15.84
C MET A 304 -7.76 -20.81 -14.78
N VAL A 305 -8.00 -22.11 -14.55
CA VAL A 305 -7.01 -23.20 -14.37
C VAL A 305 -6.18 -23.28 -13.08
N ALA A 306 -6.60 -24.18 -12.18
CA ALA A 306 -5.84 -25.39 -11.85
C ALA A 306 -6.79 -26.51 -11.37
N ALA A 307 -6.48 -27.78 -11.65
CA ALA A 307 -7.33 -28.92 -11.30
C ALA A 307 -6.91 -29.58 -9.97
N ALA A 308 -7.85 -30.26 -9.30
CA ALA A 308 -7.59 -31.01 -8.08
C ALA A 308 -6.76 -32.28 -8.34
N ALA A 309 -5.87 -32.62 -7.41
CA ALA A 309 -5.11 -33.88 -7.43
C ALA A 309 -5.76 -34.93 -6.49
N PRO A 310 -6.02 -36.17 -6.95
CA PRO A 310 -6.55 -37.24 -6.10
C PRO A 310 -5.46 -37.93 -5.26
N LYS A 311 -5.88 -38.63 -4.20
CA LYS A 311 -5.02 -39.52 -3.40
C LYS A 311 -4.53 -40.73 -4.23
N PRO A 312 -3.32 -41.25 -3.99
CA PRO A 312 -2.84 -42.46 -4.66
C PRO A 312 -3.37 -43.75 -4.00
N THR A 313 -3.68 -44.76 -4.83
CA THR A 313 -4.00 -46.13 -4.40
C THR A 313 -2.91 -47.10 -4.89
N SER A 314 -2.57 -48.13 -4.12
CA SER A 314 -1.44 -49.03 -4.41
C SER A 314 -1.80 -50.23 -5.28
N ILE A 315 -1.01 -50.51 -6.33
CA ILE A 315 -0.85 -51.84 -6.96
C ILE A 315 0.64 -52.08 -7.26
N ALA A 316 1.09 -53.34 -7.18
CA ALA A 316 2.47 -53.72 -6.83
C ALA A 316 3.41 -54.14 -7.99
N LYS A 317 4.71 -54.23 -7.65
CA LYS A 317 5.89 -54.95 -8.21
C LYS A 317 6.04 -55.15 -9.73
N PRO A 318 7.27 -54.97 -10.24
CA PRO A 318 8.10 -56.17 -10.51
C PRO A 318 9.17 -56.46 -9.44
N LYS A 319 9.53 -57.74 -9.28
CA LYS A 319 10.74 -58.19 -8.54
C LYS A 319 12.00 -57.89 -9.37
N PRO A 320 13.22 -57.72 -8.78
CA PRO A 320 13.67 -58.36 -7.53
C PRO A 320 14.02 -57.42 -6.35
N CYS A 321 13.81 -56.10 -6.44
CA CYS A 321 14.40 -55.13 -5.52
C CYS A 321 13.55 -54.73 -4.29
N LEU A 322 12.56 -55.54 -3.90
CA LEU A 322 11.27 -54.97 -3.46
C LEU A 322 10.63 -55.66 -2.24
N ASP A 323 11.42 -56.36 -1.41
CA ASP A 323 10.87 -57.29 -0.41
C ASP A 323 10.81 -56.74 1.04
N LEU A 324 11.32 -55.52 1.32
CA LEU A 324 10.78 -54.62 2.37
C LEU A 324 10.66 -53.18 1.84
N THR A 325 9.46 -52.59 1.92
CA THR A 325 9.18 -51.18 1.59
C THR A 325 8.82 -50.31 2.81
N LYS A 326 8.81 -50.90 4.01
CA LYS A 326 8.57 -50.20 5.29
C LYS A 326 9.48 -50.76 6.38
N CYS A 327 9.76 -49.94 7.40
CA CYS A 327 10.40 -50.34 8.65
C CYS A 327 9.74 -49.56 9.80
N GLY A 328 8.93 -50.25 10.62
CA GLY A 328 7.95 -49.56 11.45
C GLY A 328 7.05 -48.68 10.58
N ASP A 329 6.82 -47.44 11.02
CA ASP A 329 6.04 -46.44 10.28
C ASP A 329 6.79 -45.81 9.09
N LEU A 330 8.13 -45.92 9.02
CA LEU A 330 8.91 -45.35 7.93
C LEU A 330 8.65 -46.09 6.62
N GLU A 331 8.10 -45.39 5.63
CA GLU A 331 8.12 -45.84 4.24
C GLU A 331 9.53 -45.66 3.64
N ILE A 332 10.03 -46.68 2.96
CA ILE A 332 11.38 -46.70 2.37
C ILE A 332 11.24 -46.67 0.83
N PRO A 333 11.28 -45.48 0.20
CA PRO A 333 11.16 -45.37 -1.24
C PRO A 333 12.51 -45.53 -1.95
N TYR A 334 12.54 -46.34 -3.01
CA TYR A 334 13.67 -46.43 -3.93
C TYR A 334 14.06 -45.03 -4.44
N PRO A 335 15.33 -44.58 -4.37
CA PRO A 335 16.56 -45.38 -4.37
C PRO A 335 17.00 -45.96 -3.03
N PHE A 336 16.37 -45.61 -1.90
CA PHE A 336 16.67 -46.25 -0.62
C PHE A 336 16.17 -47.71 -0.64
N VAL A 337 16.98 -48.60 -0.07
CA VAL A 337 16.73 -50.06 -0.04
C VAL A 337 17.18 -50.66 1.28
N THR A 338 16.54 -51.75 1.67
CA THR A 338 16.94 -52.59 2.81
C THR A 338 17.88 -53.74 2.42
N GLU A 339 17.85 -54.15 1.15
CA GLU A 339 18.71 -55.21 0.63
C GLU A 339 19.85 -54.66 -0.25
N PRO A 340 21.08 -55.18 -0.11
CA PRO A 340 22.19 -54.85 -1.02
C PRO A 340 21.97 -55.25 -2.49
N SER A 341 20.99 -56.13 -2.77
CA SER A 341 20.71 -56.74 -4.08
C SER A 341 20.43 -55.74 -5.21
N CYS A 342 19.92 -54.54 -4.89
CA CYS A 342 19.63 -53.48 -5.87
C CYS A 342 20.18 -52.09 -5.47
N LEU A 343 21.25 -52.07 -4.68
CA LEU A 343 21.82 -50.88 -4.05
C LEU A 343 22.58 -49.97 -5.05
N LEU A 344 22.14 -48.71 -5.22
CA LEU A 344 22.82 -47.75 -6.11
C LEU A 344 24.12 -47.16 -5.53
N SER A 345 24.16 -46.95 -4.22
CA SER A 345 25.36 -46.64 -3.43
C SER A 345 25.10 -47.05 -1.99
N ARG A 346 26.15 -47.33 -1.21
CA ARG A 346 26.02 -47.63 0.23
C ARG A 346 25.36 -46.49 1.02
N ASP A 347 25.41 -45.26 0.51
CA ASP A 347 24.68 -44.10 1.07
C ASP A 347 23.14 -44.26 1.05
N PHE A 348 22.59 -45.22 0.28
CA PHE A 348 21.14 -45.47 0.17
C PHE A 348 20.65 -46.72 0.94
N LEU A 349 21.52 -47.39 1.69
CA LEU A 349 21.15 -48.58 2.45
C LEU A 349 20.49 -48.18 3.78
N ILE A 350 19.32 -48.76 4.09
CA ILE A 350 18.61 -48.57 5.36
C ILE A 350 18.50 -49.92 6.07
N THR A 351 19.07 -50.03 7.27
CA THR A 351 19.00 -51.25 8.08
C THR A 351 17.80 -51.18 9.00
N CYS A 352 16.85 -52.08 8.83
CA CYS A 352 15.72 -52.24 9.74
C CYS A 352 16.05 -53.23 10.84
N ASN A 353 16.06 -52.81 12.11
CA ASN A 353 16.18 -53.73 13.23
C ASN A 353 14.83 -54.43 13.46
N LYS A 354 14.73 -55.69 13.03
CA LYS A 354 13.50 -56.50 13.08
C LYS A 354 12.93 -56.72 14.49
N ASN A 355 13.71 -56.51 15.54
CA ASN A 355 13.27 -56.70 16.92
C ASN A 355 12.72 -55.42 17.56
N THR A 356 13.08 -54.24 17.04
CA THR A 356 12.67 -52.93 17.59
C THR A 356 11.89 -52.06 16.59
N ASN A 357 11.80 -52.48 15.32
CA ASN A 357 11.29 -51.71 14.18
C ASN A 357 11.99 -50.37 13.92
N ILE A 358 13.11 -50.09 14.60
CA ILE A 358 13.89 -48.87 14.38
C ILE A 358 14.70 -49.02 13.08
N SER A 359 14.61 -47.99 12.23
CA SER A 359 15.41 -47.88 11.01
C SER A 359 16.70 -47.08 11.25
N TYR A 360 17.81 -47.59 10.70
CA TYR A 360 19.15 -47.02 10.83
C TYR A 360 19.77 -46.79 9.45
N TRP A 361 20.59 -45.74 9.32
CA TRP A 361 21.25 -45.43 8.05
C TRP A 361 22.54 -46.26 7.87
N GLY A 362 22.63 -47.06 6.80
CA GLY A 362 23.74 -47.98 6.55
C GLY A 362 23.71 -49.22 7.45
N THR A 363 24.65 -50.15 7.27
CA THR A 363 24.70 -51.42 8.03
C THR A 363 25.17 -51.27 9.48
N ASN A 364 26.02 -50.28 9.77
CA ASN A 364 26.76 -50.18 11.03
C ASN A 364 26.70 -48.75 11.61
N SER A 365 25.55 -48.07 11.59
CA SER A 365 25.41 -46.76 12.24
C SER A 365 24.28 -46.73 13.27
N ASN A 366 24.46 -45.86 14.28
CA ASN A 366 23.47 -45.58 15.31
C ASN A 366 22.64 -44.33 14.96
N ILE A 367 22.59 -43.96 13.67
CA ILE A 367 21.86 -42.80 13.16
C ILE A 367 20.47 -43.30 12.75
N ASN A 368 19.47 -43.00 13.59
CA ASN A 368 18.07 -43.34 13.31
C ASN A 368 17.57 -42.51 12.12
N VAL A 369 16.81 -43.10 11.21
CA VAL A 369 16.10 -42.37 10.13
C VAL A 369 14.63 -42.25 10.48
N THR A 370 14.08 -41.04 10.37
CA THR A 370 12.68 -40.72 10.72
C THR A 370 11.80 -40.44 9.51
N ASN A 371 12.36 -39.89 8.41
CA ASN A 371 11.61 -39.58 7.20
C ASN A 371 12.51 -39.55 5.94
N ILE A 372 11.96 -39.93 4.78
CA ILE A 372 12.65 -39.94 3.47
C ILE A 372 11.78 -39.23 2.44
N SER A 373 12.17 -38.03 2.02
CA SER A 373 11.49 -37.26 0.99
C SER A 373 12.12 -37.46 -0.40
N MET A 374 11.26 -37.70 -1.39
CA MET A 374 11.64 -37.83 -2.80
C MET A 374 12.14 -36.52 -3.44
N GLU A 375 12.02 -35.38 -2.74
CA GLU A 375 12.61 -34.10 -3.17
C GLU A 375 14.11 -33.98 -2.90
N GLY A 376 14.74 -34.99 -2.27
CA GLY A 376 16.16 -34.96 -1.90
C GLY A 376 16.44 -34.62 -0.44
N ARG A 377 15.46 -34.78 0.46
CA ARG A 377 15.64 -34.57 1.92
C ARG A 377 15.52 -35.90 2.67
N LEU A 378 16.39 -36.11 3.66
CA LEU A 378 16.47 -37.28 4.54
C LEU A 378 16.52 -36.77 5.99
N GLN A 379 15.55 -37.13 6.83
CA GLN A 379 15.49 -36.68 8.22
C GLN A 379 16.06 -37.77 9.14
N VAL A 380 16.99 -37.39 10.01
CA VAL A 380 17.72 -38.30 10.90
C VAL A 380 17.78 -37.77 12.33
N LEU A 381 18.05 -38.63 13.31
CA LEU A 381 18.36 -38.21 14.67
C LEU A 381 19.89 -38.10 14.88
N SER A 382 20.40 -36.88 14.96
CA SER A 382 21.81 -36.58 15.27
C SER A 382 22.03 -36.54 16.78
N PRO A 383 23.14 -37.08 17.32
CA PRO A 383 23.50 -36.87 18.72
C PRO A 383 23.75 -35.39 19.06
N VAL A 384 23.48 -35.02 20.31
CA VAL A 384 23.85 -33.72 20.91
C VAL A 384 25.24 -33.83 21.53
N SER A 385 26.08 -32.79 21.39
CA SER A 385 27.37 -32.72 22.10
C SER A 385 27.19 -32.11 23.47
N ARG A 386 27.90 -32.63 24.49
CA ARG A 386 27.97 -32.04 25.82
C ARG A 386 29.38 -32.05 26.41
N GLU A 387 29.71 -31.02 27.17
CA GLU A 387 30.88 -30.97 28.04
C GLU A 387 30.45 -30.48 29.42
N CYS A 388 30.75 -31.24 30.47
CA CYS A 388 30.40 -30.91 31.84
C CYS A 388 31.62 -30.90 32.77
N ASN A 389 31.55 -30.09 33.82
CA ASN A 389 32.57 -29.94 34.88
C ASN A 389 33.10 -31.27 35.49
N THR A 390 32.29 -32.33 35.49
CA THR A 390 32.62 -33.69 35.96
C THR A 390 33.56 -34.48 35.02
N ASN A 391 34.30 -33.81 34.14
CA ASN A 391 35.08 -34.37 33.04
C ASN A 391 34.27 -35.21 32.02
N GLN A 392 32.93 -35.17 32.06
CA GLN A 392 32.08 -35.80 31.05
C GLN A 392 32.10 -34.99 29.75
N ARG A 393 32.96 -35.38 28.81
CA ARG A 393 33.05 -34.83 27.45
C ARG A 393 32.50 -35.82 26.42
N PHE A 394 31.47 -35.41 25.70
CA PHE A 394 30.87 -36.18 24.61
C PHE A 394 30.76 -35.31 23.34
N GLY A 395 31.66 -35.54 22.39
CA GLY A 395 31.61 -34.92 21.07
C GLY A 395 30.60 -35.61 20.17
N ALA A 396 29.61 -34.89 19.67
CA ALA A 396 28.66 -35.42 18.70
C ALA A 396 29.31 -35.55 17.32
N SER A 397 28.93 -36.57 16.54
CA SER A 397 29.31 -36.65 15.13
C SER A 397 28.21 -37.27 14.27
N LEU A 398 28.02 -36.69 13.09
CA LEU A 398 27.04 -37.13 12.09
C LEU A 398 27.75 -37.32 10.74
N ASN A 399 28.07 -38.58 10.44
CA ASN A 399 28.65 -38.95 9.16
C ASN A 399 27.56 -39.16 8.11
N VAL A 400 27.39 -38.18 7.22
CA VAL A 400 26.38 -38.18 6.15
C VAL A 400 26.86 -38.81 4.83
N GLY A 401 27.99 -39.54 4.84
CA GLY A 401 28.54 -40.18 3.65
C GLY A 401 28.82 -39.18 2.53
N ASN A 402 28.25 -39.42 1.34
CA ASN A 402 28.34 -38.51 0.20
C ASN A 402 27.31 -37.36 0.23
N PHE A 403 26.31 -37.40 1.11
CA PHE A 403 25.27 -36.37 1.25
C PHE A 403 25.80 -35.15 2.05
N ARG A 404 24.91 -34.25 2.49
CA ARG A 404 25.24 -32.98 3.18
C ARG A 404 24.25 -32.64 4.28
N ILE A 405 24.67 -31.83 5.23
CA ILE A 405 23.75 -31.13 6.13
C ILE A 405 22.98 -30.09 5.31
N SER A 406 21.65 -30.06 5.45
CA SER A 406 20.83 -29.08 4.72
C SER A 406 21.00 -27.69 5.34
N TYR A 407 21.44 -26.72 4.54
CA TYR A 407 21.83 -25.39 5.03
C TYR A 407 20.67 -24.39 5.07
N THR A 408 19.50 -24.77 4.55
CA THR A 408 18.26 -23.96 4.52
C THR A 408 17.12 -24.61 5.32
N GLN A 409 17.46 -25.59 6.16
CA GLN A 409 16.50 -26.40 6.93
C GLN A 409 17.05 -26.80 8.31
N ASN A 410 18.28 -26.41 8.67
CA ASN A 410 18.85 -26.65 9.98
C ASN A 410 19.59 -25.40 10.48
N ILE A 411 19.58 -25.22 11.80
CA ILE A 411 20.33 -24.20 12.51
C ILE A 411 21.33 -24.85 13.47
N PHE A 412 22.48 -24.22 13.67
CA PHE A 412 23.43 -24.64 14.70
C PHE A 412 23.07 -23.93 16.00
N SER A 413 22.86 -24.71 17.07
CA SER A 413 22.48 -24.21 18.40
C SER A 413 23.55 -24.56 19.44
N VAL A 414 23.82 -23.62 20.33
CA VAL A 414 24.69 -23.77 21.51
C VAL A 414 23.94 -23.26 22.73
N ILE A 415 23.91 -24.08 23.79
CA ILE A 415 23.12 -23.84 25.01
C ILE A 415 24.05 -23.89 26.23
N GLY A 416 23.85 -22.97 27.17
CA GLY A 416 24.54 -22.91 28.45
C GLY A 416 25.15 -21.53 28.76
N CYS A 417 25.38 -21.25 30.03
CA CYS A 417 26.23 -20.13 30.47
C CYS A 417 27.72 -20.47 30.31
N ASP A 418 28.58 -19.45 30.11
CA ASP A 418 30.03 -19.59 29.79
C ASP A 418 30.34 -20.59 28.64
N SER A 419 29.40 -20.80 27.72
CA SER A 419 29.39 -21.95 26.82
C SER A 419 29.61 -21.55 25.36
N TYR A 420 30.68 -22.08 24.76
CA TYR A 420 30.90 -22.00 23.32
C TYR A 420 30.80 -23.38 22.68
N GLY A 421 30.22 -23.42 21.49
CA GLY A 421 30.11 -24.64 20.70
C GLY A 421 30.64 -24.41 19.31
N TYR A 422 31.30 -25.41 18.73
CA TYR A 422 31.88 -25.32 17.41
C TYR A 422 31.63 -26.58 16.58
N ILE A 423 31.36 -26.38 15.29
CA ILE A 423 31.27 -27.45 14.30
C ILE A 423 32.61 -27.55 13.56
N HIS A 424 33.21 -28.73 13.56
CA HIS A 424 34.20 -29.12 12.57
C HIS A 424 33.54 -29.99 11.49
N GLY A 425 33.60 -29.54 10.24
CA GLY A 425 33.15 -30.31 9.09
C GLY A 425 34.11 -30.18 7.91
N LYS A 426 33.68 -30.63 6.73
CA LYS A 426 34.42 -30.42 5.49
C LYS A 426 33.55 -29.75 4.45
N ILE A 427 34.10 -28.72 3.79
CA ILE A 427 33.54 -28.15 2.56
C ILE A 427 34.49 -28.60 1.43
N ASP A 428 33.94 -29.38 0.51
CA ASP A 428 34.62 -30.19 -0.50
C ASP A 428 35.75 -31.10 0.03
N LYS A 429 36.95 -30.54 0.23
CA LYS A 429 38.14 -31.21 0.79
C LYS A 429 38.83 -30.42 1.90
N ARG A 430 38.43 -29.16 2.13
CA ARG A 430 39.02 -28.30 3.17
C ARG A 430 38.30 -28.58 4.49
N ASN A 431 39.05 -28.61 5.58
CA ASN A 431 38.44 -28.55 6.92
C ASN A 431 37.78 -27.18 7.07
N TYR A 432 36.58 -27.16 7.64
CA TYR A 432 35.83 -25.95 7.95
C TYR A 432 35.49 -25.93 9.44
N SER A 433 35.49 -24.75 10.04
CA SER A 433 35.12 -24.51 11.43
C SER A 433 34.24 -23.27 11.55
N MET A 434 33.22 -23.36 12.40
CA MET A 434 32.39 -22.24 12.86
C MET A 434 32.09 -22.41 14.35
N SER A 435 31.83 -21.31 15.05
CA SER A 435 31.56 -21.29 16.49
C SER A 435 30.40 -20.35 16.83
N CYS A 436 29.58 -20.76 17.79
CA CYS A 436 28.62 -19.92 18.51
C CYS A 436 29.09 -19.81 19.97
N ASN A 437 28.86 -18.69 20.63
CA ASN A 437 29.16 -18.48 22.05
C ASN A 437 27.95 -17.88 22.76
N SER A 438 27.64 -18.35 23.96
CA SER A 438 26.65 -17.72 24.85
C SER A 438 27.25 -17.52 26.24
N SER A 439 26.77 -16.49 26.94
CA SER A 439 27.34 -16.04 28.21
C SER A 439 26.24 -15.49 29.11
N CYS A 440 26.28 -15.92 30.36
CA CYS A 440 25.47 -15.50 31.50
C CYS A 440 26.24 -15.91 32.77
N GLU A 441 25.88 -15.35 33.93
CA GLU A 441 26.50 -15.70 35.21
C GLU A 441 25.56 -16.63 36.01
N ASN A 442 24.25 -16.42 35.89
CA ASN A 442 23.21 -17.17 36.54
C ASN A 442 22.17 -17.69 35.53
N SER A 443 21.60 -18.87 35.79
CA SER A 443 20.41 -19.36 35.08
C SER A 443 19.18 -18.45 35.22
N ALA A 444 19.18 -17.51 36.18
CA ALA A 444 18.15 -16.48 36.31
C ALA A 444 18.27 -15.32 35.29
N ASP A 445 19.41 -15.17 34.63
CA ASP A 445 19.65 -14.11 33.62
C ASP A 445 19.05 -14.48 32.24
N VAL A 446 18.55 -15.71 32.12
CA VAL A 446 18.18 -16.39 30.87
C VAL A 446 16.70 -16.16 30.54
N ILE A 447 16.41 -15.83 29.29
CA ILE A 447 15.07 -15.46 28.82
C ILE A 447 14.52 -16.56 27.91
N ASP A 448 13.45 -17.23 28.36
CA ASP A 448 12.73 -18.24 27.58
C ASP A 448 12.30 -17.71 26.21
N GLY A 449 12.44 -18.54 25.17
CA GLY A 449 12.12 -18.22 23.78
C GLY A 449 13.17 -17.37 23.03
N SER A 450 14.19 -16.81 23.70
CA SER A 450 15.18 -15.93 23.09
C SER A 450 16.54 -16.63 22.87
N CYS A 451 16.99 -16.75 21.62
CA CYS A 451 18.28 -17.39 21.26
C CYS A 451 19.35 -16.54 20.52
N PRO A 452 19.26 -15.20 20.51
CA PRO A 452 20.43 -14.33 20.40
C PRO A 452 20.68 -13.64 21.76
N GLY A 453 20.99 -14.40 22.81
CA GLY A 453 20.98 -13.88 24.18
C GLY A 453 21.67 -14.74 25.24
N PRO A 454 21.51 -14.41 26.53
CA PRO A 454 22.05 -15.19 27.64
C PRO A 454 21.49 -16.62 27.64
N GLY A 455 22.37 -17.61 27.70
CA GLY A 455 22.06 -19.04 27.75
C GLY A 455 21.83 -19.73 26.39
N CYS A 456 21.63 -19.00 25.29
CA CYS A 456 21.39 -19.60 23.96
C CYS A 456 21.99 -18.78 22.81
N CYS A 457 22.70 -19.46 21.90
CA CYS A 457 23.25 -18.90 20.67
C CYS A 457 22.86 -19.77 19.48
N GLN A 458 22.22 -19.16 18.47
CA GLN A 458 21.82 -19.83 17.22
C GLN A 458 22.40 -19.13 15.98
N ILE A 459 23.01 -19.90 15.07
CA ILE A 459 23.55 -19.38 13.79
C ILE A 459 23.25 -20.31 12.60
N PRO A 460 23.05 -19.75 11.39
CA PRO A 460 22.81 -20.52 10.17
C PRO A 460 24.07 -21.27 9.71
N ILE A 461 23.87 -22.45 9.14
CA ILE A 461 24.94 -23.37 8.73
C ILE A 461 25.43 -23.01 7.32
N PRO A 462 26.74 -23.10 7.00
CA PRO A 462 27.22 -22.87 5.65
C PRO A 462 26.72 -23.94 4.68
N LYS A 463 26.47 -23.50 3.45
CA LYS A 463 26.22 -24.40 2.33
C LYS A 463 27.37 -25.42 2.16
N ASP A 464 27.03 -26.59 1.63
CA ASP A 464 27.97 -27.63 1.21
C ASP A 464 28.73 -28.38 2.34
N LEU A 465 28.34 -28.17 3.61
CA LEU A 465 28.96 -28.83 4.76
C LEU A 465 28.70 -30.36 4.80
N ARG A 466 29.79 -31.12 4.92
CA ARG A 466 29.81 -32.59 4.96
C ARG A 466 30.47 -33.10 6.24
N GLY A 467 29.92 -34.18 6.79
CA GLY A 467 30.51 -34.99 7.87
C GLY A 467 30.87 -34.17 9.10
N ILE A 468 29.86 -33.73 9.84
CA ILE A 468 30.06 -32.84 10.98
C ILE A 468 30.51 -33.59 12.24
N ARG A 469 31.40 -32.95 13.00
CA ARG A 469 31.62 -33.18 14.42
C ARG A 469 31.26 -31.89 15.14
N VAL A 470 30.47 -32.00 16.18
CA VAL A 470 30.03 -30.86 17.00
C VAL A 470 30.63 -31.05 18.38
N TYR A 471 31.19 -29.97 18.92
CA TYR A 471 31.78 -29.91 20.23
C TYR A 471 31.14 -28.77 21.01
N ALA A 472 30.63 -29.06 22.20
CA ALA A 472 30.37 -28.06 23.22
C ALA A 472 31.61 -27.94 24.13
N SER A 473 31.87 -26.75 24.66
CA SER A 473 32.94 -26.49 25.64
C SER A 473 32.66 -25.19 26.40
N SER A 474 33.49 -24.89 27.40
CA SER A 474 33.36 -23.68 28.23
C SER A 474 34.65 -22.85 28.22
N SER A 475 34.50 -21.53 28.32
CA SER A 475 35.64 -20.59 28.26
C SER A 475 36.43 -20.52 29.57
N ASN A 476 35.77 -20.79 30.71
CA ASN A 476 36.34 -20.67 32.06
C ASN A 476 36.22 -21.97 32.88
N GLU A 477 36.13 -23.14 32.24
CA GLU A 477 35.93 -24.46 32.89
C GLU A 477 34.70 -24.50 33.84
N HIS A 478 33.64 -23.79 33.47
CA HIS A 478 32.40 -23.58 34.23
C HIS A 478 32.60 -22.92 35.63
N LYS A 479 33.79 -22.40 35.94
CA LYS A 479 34.15 -21.88 37.29
C LYS A 479 33.35 -20.66 37.74
N ASN A 480 32.82 -19.89 36.79
CA ASN A 480 32.14 -18.61 37.03
C ASN A 480 30.60 -18.72 36.94
N VAL A 481 30.04 -19.93 37.04
CA VAL A 481 28.62 -20.21 36.76
C VAL A 481 27.93 -20.90 37.95
N SER A 482 26.65 -20.62 38.16
CA SER A 482 25.82 -21.24 39.21
C SER A 482 25.74 -22.78 39.09
N GLN A 483 25.58 -23.47 40.23
CA GLN A 483 25.51 -24.95 40.32
C GLN A 483 24.40 -25.60 39.47
N SER A 484 23.46 -24.82 38.92
CA SER A 484 22.39 -25.25 38.01
C SER A 484 22.85 -25.50 36.57
N ASN A 485 23.92 -24.85 36.09
CA ASN A 485 24.43 -24.96 34.72
C ASN A 485 25.86 -25.54 34.74
N GLN A 486 25.96 -26.86 34.92
CA GLN A 486 27.25 -27.58 35.02
C GLN A 486 27.74 -28.15 33.67
N CYS A 487 26.97 -27.93 32.59
CA CYS A 487 27.21 -28.48 31.26
C CYS A 487 27.02 -27.41 30.18
N SER A 488 27.82 -27.50 29.13
CA SER A 488 27.63 -26.82 27.84
C SER A 488 27.07 -27.81 26.83
N TYR A 489 26.13 -27.39 25.98
CA TYR A 489 25.54 -28.23 24.92
C TYR A 489 25.67 -27.59 23.54
N ALA A 490 25.88 -28.42 22.50
CA ALA A 490 26.00 -27.94 21.11
C ALA A 490 25.50 -28.99 20.10
N PHE A 491 24.66 -28.57 19.15
CA PHE A 491 23.99 -29.49 18.22
C PHE A 491 23.44 -28.79 16.97
N VAL A 492 23.18 -29.59 15.93
CA VAL A 492 22.53 -29.15 14.69
C VAL A 492 21.12 -29.73 14.66
N ILE A 493 20.12 -28.85 14.61
CA ILE A 493 18.70 -29.25 14.62
C ILE A 493 17.95 -28.64 13.44
N GLU A 494 16.92 -29.35 12.99
CA GLU A 494 15.95 -28.87 12.01
C GLU A 494 15.30 -27.55 12.47
N GLU A 495 15.19 -26.60 11.56
CA GLU A 495 14.66 -25.26 11.83
C GLU A 495 13.19 -25.33 12.26
N ASN A 496 12.82 -24.63 13.33
CA ASN A 496 11.52 -24.73 14.01
C ASN A 496 11.23 -26.12 14.64
N LYS A 497 12.25 -26.91 14.99
CA LYS A 497 12.14 -28.09 15.88
C LYS A 497 12.75 -27.90 17.28
N PHE A 498 13.30 -26.71 17.57
CA PHE A 498 13.81 -26.35 18.90
C PHE A 498 13.27 -24.98 19.30
N HIS A 499 12.70 -24.90 20.50
CA HIS A 499 12.44 -23.65 21.20
C HIS A 499 13.23 -23.68 22.50
N PHE A 500 13.96 -22.60 22.78
CA PHE A 500 14.84 -22.54 23.93
C PHE A 500 14.09 -22.16 25.22
N SER A 501 14.47 -22.80 26.33
CA SER A 501 14.08 -22.40 27.68
C SER A 501 15.24 -22.57 28.66
N ALA A 502 15.18 -21.89 29.80
CA ALA A 502 16.14 -22.01 30.90
C ALA A 502 16.23 -23.45 31.46
N SER A 503 15.19 -24.28 31.28
CA SER A 503 15.26 -25.71 31.62
C SER A 503 16.33 -26.47 30.83
N ASN A 504 16.62 -26.02 29.60
CA ASN A 504 17.58 -26.66 28.69
C ASN A 504 19.05 -26.41 29.04
N LEU A 505 19.31 -25.59 30.06
CA LEU A 505 20.61 -25.50 30.74
C LEU A 505 20.92 -26.77 31.56
N SER A 506 19.88 -27.52 31.95
CA SER A 506 19.98 -28.72 32.80
C SER A 506 19.56 -30.01 32.11
N ASP A 507 18.49 -30.01 31.31
CA ASP A 507 17.99 -31.20 30.58
C ASP A 507 17.84 -30.95 29.07
N ILE A 508 18.42 -31.83 28.27
CA ILE A 508 18.33 -31.79 26.81
C ILE A 508 18.40 -33.20 26.20
N ALA A 509 17.57 -33.44 25.19
CA ALA A 509 17.47 -34.73 24.53
C ALA A 509 18.81 -35.19 23.93
N GLU A 510 19.20 -36.45 24.16
CA GLU A 510 20.48 -37.00 23.68
C GLU A 510 20.64 -36.98 22.15
N LYS A 511 19.52 -36.94 21.41
CA LYS A 511 19.49 -36.78 19.95
C LYS A 511 18.41 -35.80 19.52
N VAL A 512 18.68 -35.09 18.42
CA VAL A 512 17.82 -34.06 17.81
C VAL A 512 17.53 -34.38 16.33
N PRO A 513 16.35 -34.01 15.78
CA PRO A 513 16.07 -34.12 14.34
C PRO A 513 17.01 -33.24 13.51
N THR A 514 17.57 -33.78 12.43
CA THR A 514 18.47 -33.09 11.49
C THR A 514 18.10 -33.45 10.06
N VAL A 515 18.03 -32.46 9.17
CA VAL A 515 17.74 -32.65 7.74
C VAL A 515 19.03 -32.77 6.93
N VAL A 516 19.12 -33.82 6.13
CA VAL A 516 20.25 -34.16 5.26
C VAL A 516 19.82 -34.08 3.79
N ASP A 517 20.53 -33.30 3.00
CA ASP A 517 20.29 -33.16 1.56
C ASP A 517 20.97 -34.31 0.80
N TRP A 518 20.17 -35.23 0.26
CA TRP A 518 20.62 -36.37 -0.53
C TRP A 518 20.49 -36.14 -2.04
N ALA A 519 21.33 -36.82 -2.82
CA ALA A 519 21.26 -36.86 -4.28
C ALA A 519 21.98 -38.12 -4.80
N ILE A 520 21.73 -38.51 -6.05
CA ILE A 520 22.56 -39.51 -6.72
C ILE A 520 23.93 -38.88 -7.00
N THR A 521 24.95 -39.34 -6.28
CA THR A 521 26.34 -38.88 -6.38
C THR A 521 27.19 -39.85 -7.23
N GLY A 522 28.50 -39.61 -7.34
CA GLY A 522 29.44 -40.46 -8.09
C GLY A 522 29.37 -40.32 -9.63
N GLN A 523 28.19 -40.08 -10.19
CA GLN A 523 27.99 -39.91 -11.65
C GLN A 523 28.10 -38.45 -12.12
N GLY A 524 28.33 -37.51 -11.19
CA GLY A 524 28.31 -36.07 -11.44
C GLY A 524 26.89 -35.51 -11.61
N ASN A 525 26.77 -34.31 -12.19
CA ASN A 525 25.48 -33.68 -12.48
C ASN A 525 24.74 -34.36 -13.65
N CYS A 526 23.47 -34.03 -13.91
CA CYS A 526 22.63 -34.62 -14.96
C CYS A 526 23.30 -34.70 -16.34
N LYS A 527 24.11 -33.69 -16.70
CA LYS A 527 24.85 -33.64 -17.99
C LYS A 527 25.92 -34.72 -18.09
N LYS A 528 26.55 -35.11 -16.97
CA LYS A 528 27.49 -36.24 -16.89
C LYS A 528 26.73 -37.56 -16.70
N ALA A 529 25.79 -37.62 -15.76
CA ALA A 529 25.09 -38.83 -15.37
C ALA A 529 24.28 -39.47 -16.50
N ARG A 530 23.61 -38.68 -17.37
CA ARG A 530 22.87 -39.20 -18.55
C ARG A 530 23.74 -39.99 -19.54
N LYS A 531 25.06 -39.94 -19.43
CA LYS A 531 26.01 -40.71 -20.26
C LYS A 531 26.51 -42.00 -19.60
N ASN A 532 26.20 -42.22 -18.31
CA ASN A 532 26.58 -43.40 -17.58
C ASN A 532 25.54 -44.52 -17.80
N ARG A 533 25.98 -45.77 -18.01
CA ARG A 533 25.07 -46.93 -18.09
C ARG A 533 24.29 -47.15 -16.78
N ALA A 534 24.82 -46.69 -15.65
CA ALA A 534 24.17 -46.74 -14.33
C ALA A 534 23.19 -45.56 -14.05
N TYR A 535 22.76 -44.81 -15.08
CA TYR A 535 21.88 -43.65 -14.90
C TYR A 535 20.55 -44.00 -14.18
N ALA A 536 20.34 -43.35 -13.04
CA ALA A 536 19.26 -43.69 -12.12
C ALA A 536 17.84 -43.31 -12.63
N CYS A 537 17.65 -42.16 -13.30
CA CYS A 537 16.30 -41.69 -13.66
C CYS A 537 15.69 -42.54 -14.79
N LYS A 538 14.41 -42.89 -14.65
CA LYS A 538 13.71 -43.80 -15.59
C LYS A 538 12.80 -43.05 -16.56
N LYS A 539 11.97 -43.78 -17.33
CA LYS A 539 11.07 -43.19 -18.34
C LYS A 539 10.14 -42.13 -17.72
N HIS A 540 9.84 -41.11 -18.51
CA HIS A 540 8.94 -39.99 -18.18
C HIS A 540 9.38 -39.10 -17.00
N THR A 541 10.68 -39.02 -16.76
CA THR A 541 11.28 -38.15 -15.73
C THR A 541 12.01 -36.94 -16.29
N LEU A 542 12.14 -35.93 -15.44
CA LEU A 542 13.13 -34.87 -15.52
C LEU A 542 14.29 -35.22 -14.57
N CYS A 543 15.51 -34.83 -14.94
CA CYS A 543 16.67 -34.86 -14.06
C CYS A 543 16.98 -33.42 -13.65
N LYS A 544 17.04 -33.18 -12.34
CA LYS A 544 17.33 -31.90 -11.69
C LYS A 544 18.73 -31.98 -11.09
N ASP A 545 19.63 -31.07 -11.44
CA ASP A 545 20.95 -31.00 -10.81
C ASP A 545 20.77 -30.71 -9.31
N SER A 546 21.58 -31.35 -8.46
CA SER A 546 21.60 -31.03 -7.03
C SER A 546 22.25 -29.65 -6.84
N ASN A 547 21.70 -28.81 -5.95
CA ASN A 547 22.23 -27.48 -5.66
C ASN A 547 23.63 -27.49 -5.00
N ASN A 548 24.18 -28.68 -4.75
CA ASN A 548 25.37 -28.98 -3.98
C ASN A 548 26.65 -29.02 -4.85
N SER A 549 27.73 -28.39 -4.39
CA SER A 549 28.94 -28.09 -5.17
C SER A 549 29.79 -29.31 -5.60
N ALA A 550 29.69 -30.45 -4.90
CA ALA A 550 30.28 -31.71 -5.40
C ALA A 550 29.47 -32.33 -6.56
N GLY A 551 28.34 -31.72 -6.93
CA GLY A 551 27.39 -32.22 -7.92
C GLY A 551 26.65 -33.47 -7.45
N GLY A 552 26.02 -34.11 -8.43
CA GLY A 552 24.98 -35.11 -8.22
C GLY A 552 23.64 -34.60 -8.76
N TYR A 553 22.62 -35.44 -8.69
CA TYR A 553 21.30 -35.10 -9.25
C TYR A 553 20.16 -35.82 -8.56
N LEU A 554 18.96 -35.31 -8.81
CA LEU A 554 17.68 -35.89 -8.41
C LEU A 554 16.84 -36.18 -9.65
N CYS A 555 15.97 -37.18 -9.53
CA CYS A 555 14.98 -37.53 -10.55
C CYS A 555 13.60 -37.06 -10.08
N GLN A 556 12.81 -36.48 -10.97
CA GLN A 556 11.45 -35.98 -10.71
C GLN A 556 10.54 -36.42 -11.86
N CYS A 557 9.25 -36.64 -11.63
CA CYS A 557 8.33 -36.89 -12.75
C CYS A 557 8.17 -35.63 -13.63
N LYS A 558 7.99 -35.80 -14.94
CA LYS A 558 7.59 -34.70 -15.83
C LYS A 558 6.14 -34.27 -15.52
N GLY A 559 5.76 -33.05 -15.89
CA GLY A 559 4.37 -32.59 -15.85
C GLY A 559 3.43 -33.58 -16.54
N GLY A 560 2.27 -33.84 -15.93
CA GLY A 560 1.33 -34.90 -16.34
C GLY A 560 1.67 -36.31 -15.82
N TYR A 561 2.88 -36.57 -15.33
CA TYR A 561 3.28 -37.89 -14.82
C TYR A 561 3.42 -37.93 -13.28
N GLN A 562 3.13 -39.08 -12.69
CA GLN A 562 3.22 -39.34 -11.24
C GLN A 562 3.86 -40.71 -10.95
N GLY A 563 4.27 -40.94 -9.70
CA GLY A 563 4.92 -42.18 -9.23
C GLY A 563 6.39 -41.97 -8.83
N ASN A 564 7.14 -43.06 -8.68
CA ASN A 564 8.54 -43.00 -8.26
C ASN A 564 9.46 -42.78 -9.49
N PRO A 565 10.21 -41.66 -9.57
CA PRO A 565 11.04 -41.34 -10.75
C PRO A 565 12.31 -42.20 -10.92
N TYR A 566 12.70 -42.96 -9.90
CA TYR A 566 13.81 -43.91 -9.96
C TYR A 566 13.35 -45.32 -10.40
N LEU A 567 12.03 -45.54 -10.50
CA LEU A 567 11.40 -46.75 -11.06
C LEU A 567 10.68 -46.48 -12.39
N GLY A 568 10.10 -45.29 -12.56
CA GLY A 568 9.40 -44.82 -13.77
C GLY A 568 8.06 -44.19 -13.44
N CYS A 569 7.77 -43.02 -14.02
CA CYS A 569 6.51 -42.31 -13.78
C CYS A 569 5.43 -42.72 -14.80
N LYS A 570 4.19 -42.86 -14.33
CA LYS A 570 2.99 -43.17 -15.12
C LYS A 570 2.24 -41.88 -15.47
N CYS A 571 1.63 -41.82 -16.66
CA CYS A 571 0.86 -40.65 -17.10
C CYS A 571 -0.49 -40.60 -16.37
N ASN A 572 -0.87 -39.43 -15.85
CA ASN A 572 -2.14 -39.17 -15.17
C ASN A 572 -3.10 -38.37 -16.08
N GLN A 573 -3.11 -38.74 -17.37
CA GLN A 573 -3.70 -38.07 -18.55
C GLN A 573 -2.88 -36.90 -19.16
N ASN A 574 -2.95 -36.80 -20.51
CA ASN A 574 -2.34 -35.79 -21.40
C ASN A 574 -0.87 -35.40 -21.15
N CYS A 575 0.07 -36.20 -21.66
CA CYS A 575 1.48 -36.12 -21.27
C CYS A 575 2.54 -35.93 -22.42
N ASN A 576 2.15 -35.57 -23.65
CA ASN A 576 3.05 -35.56 -24.82
C ASN A 576 3.38 -34.16 -25.38
N GLN A 577 4.50 -33.56 -24.92
CA GLN A 577 5.35 -32.64 -25.71
C GLN A 577 6.84 -32.85 -25.33
N LEU A 578 7.78 -32.51 -26.23
CA LEU A 578 9.21 -32.88 -26.19
C LEU A 578 10.11 -31.71 -26.67
N PRO A 579 11.45 -31.67 -26.42
CA PRO A 579 12.41 -32.49 -27.18
C PRO A 579 13.67 -32.96 -26.39
N LEU A 580 14.74 -33.36 -27.12
CA LEU A 580 15.97 -34.04 -26.67
C LEU A 580 17.25 -33.20 -26.86
N GLY A 581 18.40 -33.72 -26.37
CA GLY A 581 19.73 -33.39 -26.92
C GLY A 581 20.93 -33.78 -26.04
N LEU A 582 22.05 -34.18 -26.67
CA LEU A 582 23.44 -33.75 -26.37
C LEU A 582 24.51 -34.60 -27.09
N GLY A 583 25.45 -33.95 -27.78
CA GLY A 583 26.55 -34.60 -28.50
C GLY A 583 27.88 -33.85 -28.60
N VAL A 584 28.14 -32.83 -27.75
CA VAL A 584 29.39 -32.04 -27.80
C VAL A 584 30.10 -32.01 -26.45
N GLY A 585 31.41 -32.30 -26.44
CA GLY A 585 32.26 -32.38 -25.26
C GLY A 585 33.43 -31.39 -25.30
N LEU A 586 34.41 -31.59 -26.19
CA LEU A 586 35.60 -30.73 -26.28
C LEU A 586 35.28 -29.30 -26.73
N GLY A 587 34.34 -29.14 -27.66
CA GLY A 587 33.78 -27.83 -27.99
C GLY A 587 33.12 -27.11 -26.81
N SER A 588 32.87 -27.76 -25.67
CA SER A 588 32.20 -27.11 -24.53
C SER A 588 33.08 -26.14 -23.72
N VAL A 589 34.41 -26.18 -23.83
CA VAL A 589 35.30 -25.21 -23.14
C VAL A 589 35.49 -23.94 -23.99
N THR A 590 35.72 -24.09 -25.29
CA THR A 590 35.67 -22.97 -26.25
C THR A 590 34.27 -22.38 -26.36
N LEU A 591 33.20 -23.19 -26.27
CA LEU A 591 31.84 -22.69 -26.05
C LEU A 591 31.58 -22.16 -24.64
N LEU A 592 32.44 -22.35 -23.62
CA LEU A 592 32.22 -21.72 -22.30
C LEU A 592 32.81 -20.31 -22.26
N VAL A 593 34.07 -20.14 -22.65
CA VAL A 593 34.64 -18.79 -22.85
C VAL A 593 33.91 -18.07 -23.98
N GLY A 594 33.64 -18.78 -25.07
CA GLY A 594 32.81 -18.32 -26.17
C GLY A 594 31.39 -17.99 -25.74
N SER A 595 30.71 -18.80 -24.90
CA SER A 595 29.38 -18.42 -24.38
C SER A 595 29.43 -17.37 -23.29
N TYR A 596 30.56 -17.11 -22.63
CA TYR A 596 30.69 -15.96 -21.72
C TYR A 596 30.90 -14.67 -22.51
N GLY A 597 31.77 -14.68 -23.52
CA GLY A 597 31.92 -13.59 -24.49
C GLY A 597 30.63 -13.33 -25.26
N ILE A 598 29.97 -14.38 -25.77
CA ILE A 598 28.64 -14.30 -26.39
C ILE A 598 27.57 -13.95 -25.36
N TYR A 599 27.65 -14.33 -24.07
CA TYR A 599 26.69 -13.89 -23.05
C TYR A 599 26.87 -12.40 -22.75
N TYR A 600 28.10 -11.91 -22.68
CA TYR A 600 28.38 -10.48 -22.51
C TYR A 600 27.94 -9.69 -23.75
N GLU A 601 28.31 -10.14 -24.95
CA GLU A 601 27.81 -9.59 -26.22
C GLU A 601 26.29 -9.77 -26.38
N PHE A 602 25.66 -10.79 -25.81
CA PHE A 602 24.20 -10.98 -25.87
C PHE A 602 23.47 -10.21 -24.77
N LYS A 603 24.12 -9.90 -23.64
CA LYS A 603 23.66 -8.95 -22.62
C LYS A 603 23.76 -7.52 -23.16
N LYS A 604 24.89 -7.18 -23.80
CA LYS A 604 25.14 -5.91 -24.52
C LYS A 604 24.22 -5.76 -25.73
N ARG A 605 24.08 -6.78 -26.58
CA ARG A 605 23.10 -6.79 -27.70
C ARG A 605 21.65 -6.84 -27.21
N ARG A 606 21.34 -7.43 -26.05
CA ARG A 606 20.01 -7.30 -25.41
C ARG A 606 19.79 -5.89 -24.86
N LEU A 607 20.81 -5.25 -24.30
CA LEU A 607 20.72 -3.85 -23.87
C LEU A 607 20.54 -2.93 -25.06
N ILE A 608 21.37 -3.04 -26.10
CA ILE A 608 21.25 -2.31 -27.37
C ILE A 608 19.90 -2.59 -28.03
N LYS A 609 19.48 -3.86 -28.18
CA LYS A 609 18.14 -4.18 -28.73
C LYS A 609 17.00 -3.70 -27.84
N ARG A 610 17.16 -3.62 -26.52
CA ARG A 610 16.14 -3.06 -25.61
C ARG A 610 16.09 -1.54 -25.71
N ARG A 611 17.24 -0.86 -25.84
CA ARG A 611 17.35 0.58 -26.12
C ARG A 611 16.76 0.93 -27.50
N GLN A 612 17.08 0.17 -28.55
CA GLN A 612 16.46 0.27 -29.88
C GLN A 612 14.96 -0.07 -29.89
N MET A 613 14.53 -1.07 -29.12
CA MET A 613 13.12 -1.40 -28.96
C MET A 613 12.36 -0.28 -28.26
N PHE A 614 12.92 0.30 -27.20
CA PHE A 614 12.35 1.48 -26.55
C PHE A 614 12.37 2.69 -27.49
N TYR A 615 13.45 2.94 -28.22
CA TYR A 615 13.53 4.00 -29.24
C TYR A 615 12.37 3.89 -30.25
N GLY A 616 12.12 2.70 -30.80
CA GLY A 616 10.99 2.47 -31.73
C GLY A 616 9.61 2.54 -31.07
N LEU A 617 9.46 2.05 -29.83
CA LEU A 617 8.21 2.13 -29.05
C LEU A 617 7.88 3.57 -28.60
N ASN A 618 8.91 4.41 -28.42
CA ASN A 618 8.81 5.79 -27.97
C ASN A 618 8.77 6.80 -29.14
N GLY A 619 8.70 6.34 -30.39
CA GLY A 619 8.53 7.22 -31.57
C GLY A 619 9.81 7.82 -32.14
N GLY A 620 10.98 7.25 -31.84
CA GLY A 620 12.27 7.84 -32.19
C GLY A 620 12.60 7.90 -33.69
N SER A 621 11.95 7.10 -34.53
CA SER A 621 12.07 7.28 -35.99
C SER A 621 11.30 8.52 -36.43
N GLU A 622 10.07 8.67 -35.96
CA GLU A 622 9.20 9.80 -36.27
C GLU A 622 9.72 11.12 -35.67
N ILE A 623 10.21 11.10 -34.43
CA ILE A 623 10.79 12.27 -33.74
C ILE A 623 12.13 12.67 -34.38
N SER A 624 12.99 11.71 -34.74
CA SER A 624 14.25 12.01 -35.45
C SER A 624 14.00 12.57 -36.84
N GLN A 625 12.92 12.15 -37.53
CA GLN A 625 12.52 12.79 -38.78
C GLN A 625 12.00 14.20 -38.52
N GLN A 626 11.10 14.41 -37.55
CA GLN A 626 10.60 15.75 -37.20
C GLN A 626 11.72 16.75 -36.88
N PHE A 627 12.74 16.34 -36.11
CA PHE A 627 13.90 17.21 -35.82
C PHE A 627 14.77 17.48 -37.07
N SER A 628 14.77 16.59 -38.06
CA SER A 628 15.45 16.81 -39.34
C SER A 628 14.65 17.76 -40.25
N ASP A 629 13.33 17.55 -40.34
CA ASP A 629 12.39 18.33 -41.14
C ASP A 629 12.22 19.76 -40.57
N LEU A 630 12.47 19.97 -39.27
CA LEU A 630 12.55 21.29 -38.61
C LEU A 630 13.86 22.08 -38.91
N GLY A 631 14.73 21.57 -39.78
CA GLY A 631 15.64 22.41 -40.57
C GLY A 631 16.65 23.26 -39.78
N GLY A 632 17.51 22.62 -38.97
CA GLY A 632 18.77 23.21 -38.48
C GLY A 632 18.65 24.41 -37.53
N THR A 633 17.43 24.79 -37.13
CA THR A 633 17.16 25.91 -36.20
C THR A 633 16.43 25.47 -34.92
N GLY A 634 15.95 24.22 -34.88
CA GLY A 634 15.48 23.57 -33.66
C GLY A 634 16.64 23.06 -32.81
N ASP A 635 16.90 23.73 -31.68
CA ASP A 635 17.98 23.44 -30.71
C ASP A 635 17.74 22.17 -29.84
N ALA A 636 17.06 21.16 -30.41
CA ALA A 636 16.55 19.98 -29.71
C ALA A 636 17.29 18.70 -30.12
N THR A 637 17.96 18.06 -29.15
CA THR A 637 18.85 16.91 -29.39
C THR A 637 18.22 15.57 -28.98
N ILE A 638 18.59 14.47 -29.65
CA ILE A 638 18.26 13.11 -29.18
C ILE A 638 19.44 12.55 -28.39
N PHE A 639 19.33 12.66 -27.06
CA PHE A 639 20.34 12.24 -26.09
C PHE A 639 20.38 10.71 -25.93
N ARG A 640 21.56 10.16 -25.63
CA ARG A 640 21.73 8.72 -25.37
C ARG A 640 21.49 8.39 -23.90
N ALA A 641 21.04 7.17 -23.60
CA ALA A 641 20.77 6.80 -22.22
C ALA A 641 22.06 6.75 -21.37
N ASN A 642 23.21 6.36 -21.95
CA ASN A 642 24.49 6.35 -21.20
C ASN A 642 24.99 7.75 -20.84
N GLU A 643 24.73 8.74 -21.68
CA GLU A 643 25.11 10.14 -21.50
C GLU A 643 24.38 10.72 -20.28
N LEU A 644 23.04 10.58 -20.26
CA LEU A 644 22.22 11.02 -19.13
C LEU A 644 22.40 10.14 -17.88
N GLU A 645 22.72 8.85 -18.02
CA GLU A 645 23.12 7.98 -16.90
C GLU A 645 24.42 8.47 -16.24
N MET A 646 25.40 8.97 -17.00
CA MET A 646 26.64 9.55 -16.44
C MET A 646 26.38 10.94 -15.83
N ALA A 647 25.74 11.84 -16.58
CA ALA A 647 25.46 13.22 -16.18
C ALA A 647 24.61 13.36 -14.89
N THR A 648 23.85 12.31 -14.51
CA THR A 648 23.04 12.25 -13.29
C THR A 648 23.65 11.41 -12.16
N ASN A 649 24.86 10.88 -12.34
CA ASN A 649 25.47 9.85 -11.49
C ASN A 649 24.50 8.67 -11.23
N ASN A 650 24.10 7.99 -12.29
CA ASN A 650 23.14 6.88 -12.31
C ASN A 650 21.75 7.23 -11.72
N PHE A 651 21.26 8.46 -11.93
CA PHE A 651 20.04 9.01 -11.32
C PHE A 651 20.07 8.96 -9.78
N ASN A 652 21.14 9.49 -9.18
CA ASN A 652 21.25 9.62 -7.73
C ASN A 652 20.04 10.39 -7.15
N LYS A 653 19.55 9.97 -5.97
CA LYS A 653 18.44 10.64 -5.29
C LYS A 653 18.80 12.06 -4.81
N GLU A 654 20.09 12.32 -4.60
CA GLU A 654 20.62 13.61 -4.11
C GLU A 654 20.60 14.70 -5.19
N THR A 655 20.59 14.34 -6.48
CA THR A 655 20.49 15.31 -7.59
C THR A 655 19.05 15.67 -7.96
N ILE A 656 18.06 15.17 -7.22
CA ILE A 656 16.63 15.48 -7.45
C ILE A 656 16.34 16.90 -6.95
N ILE A 657 16.01 17.79 -7.87
CA ILE A 657 15.62 19.19 -7.60
C ILE A 657 14.10 19.37 -7.42
N GLY A 658 13.29 18.42 -7.87
CA GLY A 658 11.84 18.48 -7.73
C GLY A 658 11.16 17.13 -7.94
N ARG A 659 9.95 16.97 -7.38
CA ARG A 659 9.07 15.83 -7.59
C ARG A 659 7.63 16.33 -7.71
N GLY A 660 6.90 15.87 -8.71
CA GLY A 660 5.48 16.17 -8.88
C GLY A 660 4.76 15.09 -9.66
N ARG A 661 3.53 15.39 -10.12
CA ARG A 661 2.65 14.51 -10.92
C ARG A 661 3.34 13.87 -12.13
N ASN A 662 4.33 14.55 -12.71
CA ASN A 662 5.09 14.08 -13.87
C ASN A 662 6.38 13.29 -13.51
N GLY A 663 6.57 12.90 -12.24
CA GLY A 663 7.77 12.19 -11.77
C GLY A 663 8.88 13.10 -11.23
N PRO A 664 10.06 12.54 -10.92
CA PRO A 664 11.22 13.29 -10.42
C PRO A 664 11.97 14.04 -11.53
N VAL A 665 12.47 15.23 -11.19
CA VAL A 665 13.37 16.05 -12.01
C VAL A 665 14.75 16.07 -11.36
N TYR A 666 15.78 15.74 -12.13
CA TYR A 666 17.18 15.70 -11.70
C TYR A 666 17.94 16.89 -12.30
N LYS A 667 18.79 17.56 -11.50
CA LYS A 667 19.84 18.43 -12.05
C LYS A 667 20.99 17.55 -12.57
N ALA A 668 21.51 17.90 -13.73
CA ALA A 668 22.66 17.27 -14.34
C ALA A 668 23.57 18.32 -14.98
N ILE A 669 24.80 17.91 -15.29
CA ILE A 669 25.77 18.68 -16.08
C ILE A 669 26.17 17.79 -17.26
N LEU A 670 26.03 18.30 -18.48
CA LEU A 670 26.39 17.59 -19.72
C LEU A 670 27.90 17.66 -20.01
N GLU A 671 28.37 16.94 -21.03
CA GLU A 671 29.80 16.89 -21.41
C GLU A 671 30.36 18.25 -21.92
N ASP A 672 29.49 19.23 -22.18
CA ASP A 672 29.80 20.63 -22.54
C ASP A 672 29.72 21.59 -21.33
N ASP A 673 29.79 21.06 -20.10
CA ASP A 673 29.58 21.76 -18.81
C ASP A 673 28.20 22.46 -18.66
N LYS A 674 27.26 22.22 -19.58
CA LYS A 674 25.94 22.86 -19.59
C LYS A 674 25.03 22.27 -18.50
N PRO A 675 24.50 23.09 -17.57
CA PRO A 675 23.57 22.63 -16.55
C PRO A 675 22.18 22.41 -17.14
N VAL A 676 21.59 21.23 -16.90
CA VAL A 676 20.29 20.84 -17.47
C VAL A 676 19.37 20.20 -16.41
N ALA A 677 18.06 20.33 -16.64
CA ALA A 677 17.02 19.66 -15.87
C ALA A 677 16.49 18.45 -16.65
N ILE A 678 16.70 17.24 -16.10
CA ILE A 678 16.27 15.97 -16.71
C ILE A 678 15.01 15.47 -16.00
N LYS A 679 13.87 15.55 -16.69
CA LYS A 679 12.56 15.14 -16.21
C LYS A 679 12.29 13.69 -16.61
N LYS A 680 11.95 12.85 -15.63
CA LYS A 680 11.73 11.40 -15.80
C LYS A 680 10.26 11.04 -15.58
N SER A 681 9.52 10.95 -16.69
CA SER A 681 8.07 10.69 -16.70
C SER A 681 7.67 9.39 -15.97
N MET A 682 6.45 9.35 -15.47
CA MET A 682 5.85 8.15 -14.84
C MET A 682 5.39 7.12 -15.88
N LYS A 683 5.17 5.87 -15.46
CA LYS A 683 4.88 4.73 -16.36
C LYS A 683 3.44 4.76 -16.91
N VAL A 684 3.21 5.50 -17.99
CA VAL A 684 1.95 5.43 -18.75
C VAL A 684 1.79 4.06 -19.42
N GLY A 685 0.58 3.51 -19.39
CA GLY A 685 0.26 2.17 -19.92
C GLY A 685 0.64 1.96 -21.39
N ARG A 686 1.26 0.80 -21.68
CA ARG A 686 2.01 0.46 -22.92
C ARG A 686 1.31 0.71 -24.27
N SER A 687 -0.01 0.90 -24.30
CA SER A 687 -0.77 1.11 -25.54
C SER A 687 -0.88 2.58 -25.98
N LYS A 688 -0.67 3.56 -25.08
CA LYS A 688 -0.81 4.99 -25.39
C LYS A 688 0.53 5.74 -25.49
N THR A 689 1.63 5.12 -25.05
CA THR A 689 2.94 5.77 -24.89
C THR A 689 3.50 6.35 -26.19
N LYS A 690 3.43 5.64 -27.34
CA LYS A 690 4.08 6.08 -28.58
C LYS A 690 3.51 7.40 -29.11
N GLN A 691 2.20 7.45 -29.32
CA GLN A 691 1.55 8.62 -29.91
C GLN A 691 1.67 9.84 -28.99
N PHE A 692 1.40 9.64 -27.69
CA PHE A 692 1.56 10.67 -26.67
C PHE A 692 2.94 11.34 -26.70
N MET A 693 4.02 10.55 -26.84
CA MET A 693 5.39 11.08 -26.91
C MET A 693 5.68 11.84 -28.20
N ILE A 694 5.15 11.38 -29.34
CA ILE A 694 5.29 12.09 -30.63
C ILE A 694 4.53 13.42 -30.57
N ASP A 695 3.30 13.42 -30.07
CA ASP A 695 2.48 14.64 -29.95
C ASP A 695 3.14 15.64 -28.98
N GLN A 696 3.58 15.16 -27.81
CA GLN A 696 4.30 15.96 -26.81
C GLN A 696 5.56 16.61 -27.38
N VAL A 697 6.43 15.85 -28.06
CA VAL A 697 7.68 16.39 -28.64
C VAL A 697 7.40 17.28 -29.85
N SER A 698 6.38 16.97 -30.64
CA SER A 698 5.88 17.79 -31.77
C SER A 698 5.33 19.16 -31.31
N VAL A 699 4.87 19.27 -30.06
CA VAL A 699 4.47 20.55 -29.43
C VAL A 699 5.70 21.24 -28.81
N LEU A 700 6.48 20.54 -28.00
CA LEU A 700 7.69 21.08 -27.33
C LEU A 700 8.75 21.62 -28.30
N SER A 701 8.82 21.11 -29.53
CA SER A 701 9.79 21.56 -30.56
C SER A 701 9.35 22.78 -31.37
N LYS A 702 8.08 23.20 -31.29
CA LYS A 702 7.53 24.34 -32.05
C LYS A 702 7.32 25.60 -31.23
N ILE A 703 7.16 25.44 -29.91
CA ILE A 703 6.96 26.56 -28.98
C ILE A 703 8.33 27.14 -28.61
N ASN A 704 8.55 28.43 -28.80
CA ASN A 704 9.77 29.13 -28.42
C ASN A 704 9.44 30.54 -27.91
N HIS A 705 9.74 30.82 -26.63
CA HIS A 705 9.46 32.10 -25.99
C HIS A 705 10.48 32.40 -24.89
N ARG A 706 10.86 33.67 -24.72
CA ARG A 706 11.88 34.11 -23.72
C ARG A 706 11.57 33.61 -22.31
N ASN A 707 10.33 33.81 -21.85
CA ASN A 707 9.86 33.47 -20.51
C ASN A 707 9.31 32.03 -20.35
N LEU A 708 9.65 31.13 -21.27
CA LEU A 708 9.30 29.71 -21.22
C LEU A 708 10.58 28.89 -21.00
N VAL A 709 10.49 27.78 -20.25
CA VAL A 709 11.63 26.85 -20.08
C VAL A 709 11.96 26.18 -21.40
N LYS A 710 13.15 26.45 -21.95
CA LYS A 710 13.60 25.90 -23.22
C LYS A 710 13.74 24.37 -23.14
N PHE A 711 13.05 23.68 -24.03
CA PHE A 711 13.24 22.27 -24.30
C PHE A 711 14.54 22.06 -25.09
N LEU A 712 15.46 21.25 -24.56
CA LEU A 712 16.77 20.97 -25.16
C LEU A 712 16.83 19.60 -25.85
N GLY A 713 15.83 18.74 -25.64
CA GLY A 713 15.76 17.44 -26.30
C GLY A 713 15.26 16.30 -25.42
N CYS A 714 15.42 15.07 -25.89
CA CYS A 714 14.89 13.89 -25.20
C CYS A 714 15.80 12.66 -25.34
N CYS A 715 15.67 11.71 -24.40
CA CYS A 715 16.22 10.37 -24.54
C CYS A 715 15.08 9.36 -24.68
N LEU A 716 15.11 8.60 -25.78
CA LEU A 716 14.07 7.63 -26.15
C LEU A 716 14.53 6.17 -25.94
N GLU A 717 15.78 5.94 -25.52
CA GLU A 717 16.37 4.63 -25.28
C GLU A 717 15.88 3.93 -23.99
N THR A 718 15.07 4.60 -23.17
CA THR A 718 14.65 4.17 -21.82
C THR A 718 13.22 3.63 -21.75
N GLU A 719 12.92 2.83 -20.71
CA GLU A 719 11.59 2.20 -20.54
C GLU A 719 10.44 3.20 -20.39
N VAL A 720 10.76 4.39 -19.88
CA VAL A 720 9.97 5.61 -20.05
C VAL A 720 10.93 6.68 -20.57
N PRO A 721 10.57 7.48 -21.58
CA PRO A 721 11.41 8.57 -22.06
C PRO A 721 11.83 9.58 -20.99
N LEU A 722 12.96 10.21 -21.24
CA LEU A 722 13.48 11.33 -20.46
C LEU A 722 13.38 12.60 -21.31
N LEU A 723 12.96 13.71 -20.71
CA LEU A 723 12.91 15.02 -21.34
C LEU A 723 13.98 15.92 -20.70
N VAL A 724 14.73 16.66 -21.53
CA VAL A 724 15.85 17.50 -21.12
C VAL A 724 15.50 18.95 -21.40
N TYR A 725 15.67 19.80 -20.38
CA TYR A 725 15.35 21.22 -20.38
C TYR A 725 16.55 22.04 -19.88
N GLU A 726 16.56 23.34 -20.15
CA GLU A 726 17.48 24.25 -19.48
C GLU A 726 17.28 24.21 -17.95
N PHE A 727 18.37 24.31 -17.18
CA PHE A 727 18.29 24.42 -15.73
C PHE A 727 18.10 25.90 -15.34
N VAL A 728 17.02 26.19 -14.61
CA VAL A 728 16.76 27.54 -14.06
C VAL A 728 17.24 27.58 -12.61
N THR A 729 17.93 28.66 -12.22
CA THR A 729 18.75 28.77 -11.02
C THR A 729 17.97 29.08 -9.73
N ASN A 730 17.09 30.09 -9.77
CA ASN A 730 16.45 30.70 -8.58
C ASN A 730 15.09 30.04 -8.20
N ARG A 731 14.99 28.71 -8.37
CA ARG A 731 13.88 27.84 -7.92
C ARG A 731 12.49 28.23 -8.45
N THR A 732 11.44 27.77 -7.76
CA THR A 732 10.02 28.01 -8.10
C THR A 732 9.46 29.24 -7.40
N LEU A 733 8.50 29.92 -8.02
CA LEU A 733 7.74 31.00 -7.37
C LEU A 733 7.12 30.54 -6.04
N PHE A 734 6.63 29.29 -5.96
CA PHE A 734 6.11 28.67 -4.74
C PHE A 734 7.10 28.71 -3.57
N ASP A 735 8.40 28.48 -3.81
CA ASP A 735 9.43 28.61 -2.76
C ASP A 735 9.53 30.07 -2.27
N HIS A 736 9.54 31.06 -3.17
CA HIS A 736 9.66 32.48 -2.83
C HIS A 736 8.45 33.05 -2.08
N ILE A 737 7.22 32.57 -2.36
CA ILE A 737 6.00 33.12 -1.72
C ILE A 737 5.55 32.35 -0.48
N HIS A 738 5.88 31.05 -0.35
CA HIS A 738 5.44 30.23 0.79
C HIS A 738 6.57 29.69 1.67
N ASN A 739 7.83 29.75 1.24
CA ASN A 739 8.97 29.16 1.96
C ASN A 739 10.03 30.22 2.29
N LYS A 740 9.66 31.15 3.18
CA LYS A 740 10.45 32.35 3.54
C LYS A 740 11.82 32.03 4.17
N ASP A 741 12.07 30.78 4.59
CA ASP A 741 13.37 30.29 5.07
C ASP A 741 14.33 29.85 3.94
N LYS A 742 13.82 29.66 2.72
CA LYS A 742 14.55 29.14 1.56
C LYS A 742 14.91 30.17 0.50
N ALA A 743 14.25 31.32 0.51
CA ALA A 743 14.29 32.31 -0.56
C ALA A 743 13.86 33.71 -0.02
N PRO A 744 14.41 34.81 -0.56
CA PRO A 744 14.05 36.16 -0.13
C PRO A 744 12.61 36.53 -0.54
N THR A 745 11.93 37.35 0.28
CA THR A 745 10.57 37.80 -0.02
C THR A 745 10.53 38.80 -1.17
N ILE A 746 9.80 38.46 -2.23
CA ILE A 746 9.65 39.29 -3.44
C ILE A 746 8.75 40.53 -3.16
N PRO A 747 9.16 41.77 -3.54
CA PRO A 747 8.35 42.99 -3.42
C PRO A 747 7.22 43.06 -4.45
N TRP A 748 6.25 43.96 -4.23
CA TRP A 748 5.04 44.04 -5.06
C TRP A 748 5.32 44.26 -6.55
N GLU A 749 6.20 45.22 -6.94
CA GLU A 749 6.49 45.48 -8.36
C GLU A 749 6.98 44.21 -9.08
N THR A 750 7.84 43.42 -8.41
CA THR A 750 8.37 42.19 -8.98
C THR A 750 7.31 41.06 -9.01
N ARG A 751 6.36 41.02 -8.06
CA ARG A 751 5.20 40.11 -8.14
C ARG A 751 4.28 40.48 -9.31
N LEU A 752 4.07 41.77 -9.57
CA LEU A 752 3.27 42.27 -10.69
C LEU A 752 3.96 41.97 -12.04
N ARG A 753 5.28 42.19 -12.14
CA ARG A 753 6.09 41.80 -13.30
C ARG A 753 6.03 40.28 -13.56
N ILE A 754 6.16 39.46 -12.53
CA ILE A 754 6.04 37.99 -12.62
C ILE A 754 4.63 37.59 -13.12
N ALA A 755 3.58 38.25 -12.64
CA ALA A 755 2.22 38.02 -13.13
C ALA A 755 2.07 38.39 -14.62
N ALA A 756 2.60 39.55 -15.03
CA ALA A 756 2.54 40.02 -16.42
C ALA A 756 3.30 39.10 -17.38
N GLU A 757 4.56 38.76 -17.08
CA GLU A 757 5.36 37.84 -17.92
C GLU A 757 4.73 36.44 -18.00
N THR A 758 4.16 35.93 -16.90
CA THR A 758 3.44 34.64 -16.91
C THR A 758 2.19 34.69 -17.78
N ALA A 759 1.42 35.78 -17.71
CA ALA A 759 0.22 35.96 -18.52
C ALA A 759 0.54 36.11 -20.02
N GLU A 760 1.64 36.78 -20.37
CA GLU A 760 2.14 36.88 -21.75
C GLU A 760 2.48 35.50 -22.32
N VAL A 761 3.20 34.66 -21.57
CA VAL A 761 3.51 33.27 -21.97
C VAL A 761 2.24 32.47 -22.23
N LEU A 762 1.25 32.51 -21.33
CA LEU A 762 0.00 31.77 -21.50
C LEU A 762 -0.83 32.31 -22.68
N SER A 763 -0.85 33.63 -22.89
CA SER A 763 -1.47 34.25 -24.08
C SER A 763 -0.79 33.80 -25.38
N TYR A 764 0.53 33.68 -25.39
CA TYR A 764 1.30 33.15 -26.53
C TYR A 764 0.97 31.66 -26.78
N LEU A 765 0.87 30.83 -25.74
CA LEU A 765 0.43 29.43 -25.88
C LEU A 765 -1.00 29.32 -26.44
N HIS A 766 -1.94 30.14 -25.96
CA HIS A 766 -3.34 30.12 -26.39
C HIS A 766 -3.56 30.65 -27.81
N SER A 767 -2.77 31.62 -28.28
CA SER A 767 -3.07 32.37 -29.51
C SER A 767 -1.88 32.67 -30.45
N GLY A 768 -0.64 32.65 -29.95
CA GLY A 768 0.57 32.97 -30.73
C GLY A 768 1.30 31.75 -31.30
N ALA A 769 1.11 30.56 -30.73
CA ALA A 769 1.78 29.31 -31.14
C ALA A 769 1.26 28.69 -32.47
N GLY A 770 0.38 29.38 -33.20
CA GLY A 770 -0.21 28.94 -34.48
C GLY A 770 -1.28 27.85 -34.36
N THR A 771 -1.12 26.93 -33.42
CA THR A 771 -2.19 26.04 -32.90
C THR A 771 -2.35 26.35 -31.41
N PRO A 772 -3.57 26.56 -30.88
CA PRO A 772 -3.78 26.79 -29.44
C PRO A 772 -3.26 25.62 -28.57
N VAL A 773 -2.45 25.95 -27.57
CA VAL A 773 -1.87 24.99 -26.61
C VAL A 773 -2.37 25.31 -25.20
N ILE A 774 -3.15 24.40 -24.61
CA ILE A 774 -3.61 24.50 -23.22
C ILE A 774 -2.55 23.89 -22.29
N HIS A 775 -2.12 24.63 -21.27
CA HIS A 775 -1.02 24.29 -20.37
C HIS A 775 -1.36 23.19 -19.35
N ARG A 776 -2.60 23.15 -18.84
CA ARG A 776 -3.20 22.10 -17.98
C ARG A 776 -2.68 21.95 -16.55
N ASP A 777 -1.50 22.47 -16.22
CA ASP A 777 -0.90 22.36 -14.87
C ASP A 777 -0.26 23.69 -14.41
N VAL A 778 -0.94 24.83 -14.65
CA VAL A 778 -0.49 26.18 -14.24
C VAL A 778 -0.61 26.34 -12.72
N LYS A 779 0.51 26.64 -12.05
CA LYS A 779 0.59 26.84 -10.59
C LYS A 779 1.89 27.56 -10.21
N SER A 780 2.00 28.06 -8.99
CA SER A 780 3.23 28.71 -8.53
C SER A 780 4.46 27.78 -8.47
N SER A 781 4.27 26.45 -8.46
CA SER A 781 5.35 25.47 -8.61
C SER A 781 5.68 25.07 -10.07
N SER A 782 4.93 25.57 -11.07
CA SER A 782 5.27 25.47 -12.51
C SER A 782 5.81 26.78 -13.09
N ILE A 783 6.15 27.75 -12.23
CA ILE A 783 6.73 29.03 -12.59
C ILE A 783 8.10 29.07 -11.93
N LEU A 784 9.16 28.90 -12.73
CA LEU A 784 10.54 29.06 -12.27
C LEU A 784 10.97 30.51 -12.42
N LEU A 785 11.92 30.93 -11.59
CA LEU A 785 12.54 32.25 -11.65
C LEU A 785 14.06 32.08 -11.88
N ASP A 786 14.65 32.99 -12.66
CA ASP A 786 16.12 33.09 -12.77
C ASP A 786 16.71 34.05 -11.70
N ASP A 787 18.03 34.24 -11.72
CA ASP A 787 18.73 35.07 -10.73
C ASP A 787 18.35 36.56 -10.80
N ASN A 788 17.68 37.02 -11.88
CA ASN A 788 17.12 38.36 -12.03
C ASN A 788 15.61 38.41 -11.71
N PHE A 789 15.04 37.31 -11.20
CA PHE A 789 13.60 37.09 -11.00
C PHE A 789 12.77 37.13 -12.31
N THR A 790 13.39 36.85 -13.46
CA THR A 790 12.71 36.70 -14.76
C THR A 790 11.91 35.41 -14.78
N VAL A 791 10.69 35.44 -15.32
CA VAL A 791 9.81 34.26 -15.37
C VAL A 791 10.30 33.22 -16.38
N LYS A 792 10.26 31.95 -15.97
CA LYS A 792 10.45 30.76 -16.80
C LYS A 792 9.35 29.73 -16.51
N VAL A 793 8.27 29.75 -17.29
CA VAL A 793 7.15 28.79 -17.13
C VAL A 793 7.61 27.39 -17.53
N SER A 794 7.42 26.41 -16.64
CA SER A 794 7.80 25.00 -16.79
C SER A 794 6.60 24.10 -17.05
N ASP A 795 6.84 22.79 -17.23
CA ASP A 795 5.82 21.73 -17.21
C ASP A 795 4.71 21.74 -18.28
N PHE A 796 4.63 22.77 -19.13
CA PHE A 796 3.77 22.87 -20.33
C PHE A 796 3.81 21.64 -21.26
N GLY A 797 4.83 20.78 -21.17
CA GLY A 797 4.85 19.46 -21.78
C GLY A 797 3.74 18.49 -21.34
N SER A 798 2.92 18.83 -20.34
CA SER A 798 1.66 18.11 -20.05
C SER A 798 0.48 18.53 -20.93
N SER A 799 0.63 19.58 -21.76
CA SER A 799 -0.31 19.96 -22.81
C SER A 799 -0.55 18.82 -23.80
N ASN A 800 -1.75 18.76 -24.38
CA ASN A 800 -2.03 17.79 -25.44
C ASN A 800 -3.27 18.15 -26.27
N LEU A 801 -3.31 17.65 -27.51
CA LEU A 801 -4.44 17.77 -28.46
C LEU A 801 -5.52 16.70 -28.22
N VAL A 802 -5.34 15.86 -27.20
CA VAL A 802 -6.21 14.71 -26.87
C VAL A 802 -7.04 15.04 -25.61
N PRO A 803 -8.35 14.71 -25.57
CA PRO A 803 -9.16 14.79 -24.35
C PRO A 803 -8.54 14.02 -23.18
N MET A 804 -8.74 14.49 -21.94
CA MET A 804 -8.29 13.73 -20.77
C MET A 804 -9.19 12.52 -20.53
N ASP A 805 -8.60 11.32 -20.56
CA ASP A 805 -9.21 10.14 -19.93
C ASP A 805 -9.32 10.37 -18.41
N VAL A 806 -10.31 9.73 -17.78
CA VAL A 806 -10.52 9.79 -16.32
C VAL A 806 -9.27 9.33 -15.53
N THR A 807 -8.50 8.40 -16.08
CA THR A 807 -7.21 7.93 -15.52
C THR A 807 -6.10 8.98 -15.52
N GLN A 808 -6.26 10.11 -16.20
CA GLN A 808 -5.35 11.26 -16.03
C GLN A 808 -5.84 12.19 -14.91
N LEU A 809 -7.15 12.32 -14.70
CA LEU A 809 -7.72 13.12 -13.62
C LEU A 809 -7.37 12.55 -12.23
N SER A 810 -7.43 11.23 -12.07
CA SER A 810 -7.13 10.54 -10.79
C SER A 810 -5.67 10.61 -10.33
N THR A 811 -4.75 11.13 -11.16
CA THR A 811 -3.31 11.27 -10.82
C THR A 811 -2.93 12.61 -10.19
N MET A 812 -3.91 13.48 -9.86
CA MET A 812 -3.61 14.80 -9.33
C MET A 812 -3.13 14.77 -7.88
N VAL A 813 -1.89 15.21 -7.69
CA VAL A 813 -1.25 15.44 -6.38
C VAL A 813 -1.98 16.57 -5.65
N GLN A 814 -1.93 16.58 -4.32
CA GLN A 814 -2.53 17.63 -3.48
C GLN A 814 -2.18 19.04 -3.97
N ASP A 815 -0.94 19.25 -4.43
CA ASP A 815 -0.44 20.54 -4.94
C ASP A 815 -1.11 21.02 -6.24
N THR A 816 -1.81 20.18 -7.01
CA THR A 816 -2.54 20.62 -8.22
C THR A 816 -4.03 20.86 -7.92
N LEU A 817 -4.61 20.23 -6.89
CA LEU A 817 -6.05 20.31 -6.60
C LEU A 817 -6.55 21.73 -6.29
N GLY A 818 -5.68 22.62 -5.78
CA GLY A 818 -6.05 24.00 -5.47
C GLY A 818 -6.20 24.93 -6.68
N TYR A 819 -5.67 24.55 -7.85
CA TYR A 819 -5.65 25.37 -9.07
C TYR A 819 -6.68 24.92 -10.11
N LEU A 820 -7.43 23.85 -9.83
CA LEU A 820 -8.18 23.10 -10.82
C LEU A 820 -9.53 23.76 -11.14
N ASP A 821 -9.78 23.98 -12.43
CA ASP A 821 -11.00 24.60 -12.96
C ASP A 821 -12.27 23.82 -12.55
N PRO A 822 -13.25 24.46 -11.87
CA PRO A 822 -14.50 23.82 -11.44
C PRO A 822 -15.43 23.43 -12.59
N GLU A 823 -15.39 24.13 -13.73
CA GLU A 823 -16.18 23.81 -14.91
C GLU A 823 -15.58 22.61 -15.66
N PHE A 824 -14.26 22.56 -15.80
CA PHE A 824 -13.56 21.37 -16.29
C PHE A 824 -13.81 20.14 -15.40
N LEU A 825 -13.74 20.31 -14.07
CA LEU A 825 -14.10 19.27 -13.09
C LEU A 825 -15.52 18.74 -13.26
N HIS A 826 -16.48 19.60 -13.58
CA HIS A 826 -17.89 19.24 -13.69
C HIS A 826 -18.25 18.63 -15.07
N THR A 827 -17.69 19.19 -16.14
CA THR A 827 -18.07 18.85 -17.53
C THR A 827 -17.13 17.84 -18.20
N GLY A 828 -15.90 17.70 -17.69
CA GLY A 828 -14.80 17.00 -18.37
C GLY A 828 -14.24 17.74 -19.59
N GLN A 829 -14.78 18.92 -19.93
CA GLN A 829 -14.36 19.71 -21.09
C GLN A 829 -13.25 20.67 -20.69
N LEU A 830 -12.06 20.45 -21.23
CA LEU A 830 -10.89 21.30 -20.99
C LEU A 830 -10.81 22.38 -22.07
N THR A 831 -10.68 23.64 -21.65
CA THR A 831 -10.56 24.80 -22.54
C THR A 831 -9.36 25.66 -22.14
N GLU A 832 -9.03 26.67 -22.94
CA GLU A 832 -8.06 27.71 -22.59
C GLU A 832 -8.50 28.50 -21.34
N LYS A 833 -9.82 28.57 -21.07
CA LYS A 833 -10.39 29.14 -19.84
C LYS A 833 -10.01 28.36 -18.58
N SER A 834 -9.61 27.10 -18.70
CA SER A 834 -9.12 26.32 -17.56
C SER A 834 -7.75 26.81 -17.07
N ASP A 835 -6.85 27.17 -17.98
CA ASP A 835 -5.59 27.83 -17.61
C ASP A 835 -5.83 29.23 -17.03
N VAL A 836 -6.85 29.97 -17.52
CA VAL A 836 -7.25 31.28 -16.96
C VAL A 836 -7.65 31.14 -15.48
N TYR A 837 -8.44 30.12 -15.15
CA TYR A 837 -8.82 29.86 -13.75
C TYR A 837 -7.59 29.52 -12.89
N SER A 838 -6.74 28.60 -13.36
CA SER A 838 -5.53 28.20 -12.67
C SER A 838 -4.55 29.36 -12.45
N PHE A 839 -4.39 30.25 -13.44
CA PHE A 839 -3.62 31.48 -13.30
C PHE A 839 -4.28 32.48 -12.34
N GLY A 840 -5.62 32.55 -12.32
CA GLY A 840 -6.37 33.32 -11.33
C GLY A 840 -6.05 32.90 -9.89
N VAL A 841 -5.79 31.61 -9.64
CA VAL A 841 -5.33 31.13 -8.32
C VAL A 841 -3.90 31.63 -8.03
N VAL A 842 -2.99 31.56 -9.00
CA VAL A 842 -1.61 32.09 -8.86
C VAL A 842 -1.59 33.59 -8.53
N LEU A 843 -2.48 34.38 -9.13
CA LEU A 843 -2.64 35.80 -8.75
C LEU A 843 -3.02 35.96 -7.27
N VAL A 844 -3.92 35.13 -6.75
CA VAL A 844 -4.30 35.16 -5.32
C VAL A 844 -3.15 34.70 -4.43
N GLU A 845 -2.33 33.71 -4.83
CA GLU A 845 -1.15 33.32 -4.06
C GLU A 845 -0.09 34.44 -4.02
N LEU A 846 0.17 35.10 -5.16
CA LEU A 846 1.07 36.26 -5.25
C LEU A 846 0.61 37.41 -4.32
N MET A 847 -0.70 37.68 -4.26
CA MET A 847 -1.27 38.73 -3.42
C MET A 847 -1.29 38.38 -1.93
N THR A 848 -1.56 37.12 -1.58
CA THR A 848 -1.86 36.73 -0.18
C THR A 848 -0.71 36.04 0.54
N GLY A 849 0.27 35.49 -0.19
CA GLY A 849 1.33 34.63 0.36
C GLY A 849 0.81 33.29 0.92
N LYS A 850 -0.48 32.98 0.77
CA LYS A 850 -1.15 31.78 1.28
C LYS A 850 -1.27 30.74 0.16
N GLN A 851 -1.07 29.47 0.51
CA GLN A 851 -1.20 28.34 -0.43
C GLN A 851 -2.67 28.12 -0.81
N ALA A 852 -2.92 27.73 -2.07
CA ALA A 852 -4.25 27.41 -2.59
C ALA A 852 -5.01 26.37 -1.75
N LEU A 853 -4.27 25.40 -1.17
CA LEU A 853 -4.75 24.42 -0.20
C LEU A 853 -3.90 24.43 1.09
N PRO A 854 -4.38 25.02 2.20
CA PRO A 854 -3.61 25.13 3.43
C PRO A 854 -3.64 23.83 4.26
N PHE A 855 -2.70 22.92 4.01
CA PHE A 855 -2.53 21.69 4.81
C PHE A 855 -1.27 21.76 5.70
N LYS A 856 -1.36 22.49 6.82
CA LYS A 856 -0.32 22.41 7.86
C LYS A 856 -0.42 21.08 8.61
N ARG A 857 0.71 20.43 8.85
CA ARG A 857 0.84 19.50 9.99
C ARG A 857 0.76 20.32 11.28
N PRO A 858 0.07 19.86 12.33
CA PRO A 858 0.25 20.41 13.67
C PRO A 858 1.65 20.05 14.15
N GLU A 859 2.51 21.06 14.29
CA GLU A 859 3.69 20.96 15.16
C GLU A 859 3.28 21.48 16.56
N ASP A 860 3.78 20.79 17.59
CA ASP A 860 3.71 21.14 19.00
C ASP A 860 2.33 21.47 19.62
N GLY A 861 1.55 20.40 19.82
CA GLY A 861 1.16 20.06 21.20
C GLY A 861 0.10 20.92 21.90
N LYS A 862 -0.74 21.66 21.17
CA LYS A 862 -1.90 22.39 21.75
C LYS A 862 -3.22 21.90 21.16
N GLN A 863 -4.18 21.64 22.05
CA GLN A 863 -5.52 21.15 21.69
C GLN A 863 -6.31 22.25 20.96
N ALA A 864 -6.89 21.90 19.81
CA ALA A 864 -7.88 22.73 19.12
C ALA A 864 -9.28 22.49 19.71
N PRO A 865 -10.15 23.52 19.80
CA PRO A 865 -11.55 23.33 20.20
C PRO A 865 -12.35 22.50 19.17
N SER A 866 -13.45 21.91 19.63
CA SER A 866 -14.41 21.18 18.77
C SER A 866 -14.99 22.07 17.67
N PHE A 867 -14.88 21.65 16.40
CA PHE A 867 -15.42 22.38 15.25
C PHE A 867 -16.39 21.51 14.42
N GLU A 868 -17.40 22.12 13.83
CA GLU A 868 -18.48 21.43 13.10
C GLU A 868 -18.10 21.10 11.64
N ARG A 869 -18.82 20.13 11.04
CA ARG A 869 -18.54 19.57 9.70
C ARG A 869 -18.69 20.62 8.56
N PRO A 870 -17.72 20.73 7.63
CA PRO A 870 -17.92 21.35 6.31
C PRO A 870 -18.56 20.40 5.28
N GLU A 871 -19.01 20.92 4.13
CA GLU A 871 -19.69 20.15 3.06
C GLU A 871 -18.75 19.33 2.12
N GLU A 872 -17.63 18.80 2.64
CA GLU A 872 -16.63 18.09 1.82
C GLU A 872 -17.14 16.76 1.22
N GLY A 873 -18.13 16.12 1.86
CA GLY A 873 -18.62 14.79 1.47
C GLY A 873 -19.22 14.71 0.07
N LYS A 874 -19.83 15.79 -0.45
CA LYS A 874 -20.56 15.76 -1.74
C LYS A 874 -19.64 15.52 -2.94
N LEU A 875 -18.40 16.05 -2.93
CA LEU A 875 -17.45 15.85 -4.03
C LEU A 875 -16.82 14.44 -3.97
N LEU A 876 -16.61 13.91 -2.76
CA LEU A 876 -16.20 12.51 -2.55
C LEU A 876 -17.23 11.50 -3.05
N VAL A 877 -18.54 11.76 -2.89
CA VAL A 877 -19.63 10.91 -3.41
C VAL A 877 -19.54 10.74 -4.93
N VAL A 878 -19.23 11.80 -5.69
CA VAL A 878 -19.12 11.72 -7.16
C VAL A 878 -17.98 10.80 -7.58
N ASN A 879 -16.81 10.93 -6.95
CA ASN A 879 -15.68 10.05 -7.22
C ASN A 879 -15.96 8.61 -6.79
N PHE A 880 -16.59 8.39 -5.62
CA PHE A 880 -16.92 7.05 -5.14
C PHE A 880 -17.98 6.36 -6.01
N CYS A 881 -18.93 7.12 -6.59
CA CYS A 881 -19.84 6.63 -7.62
C CYS A 881 -19.10 6.12 -8.87
N SER A 882 -18.12 6.88 -9.38
CA SER A 882 -17.34 6.46 -10.54
C SER A 882 -16.45 5.25 -10.24
N MET A 883 -15.79 5.25 -9.08
CA MET A 883 -14.92 4.17 -8.62
C MET A 883 -15.66 2.83 -8.48
N LEU A 884 -16.84 2.83 -7.84
CA LEU A 884 -17.58 1.59 -7.63
C LEU A 884 -18.01 0.97 -8.97
N LYS A 885 -18.61 1.76 -9.89
CA LYS A 885 -19.33 1.25 -11.07
C LYS A 885 -18.56 0.32 -12.03
N LYS A 886 -17.22 0.25 -11.98
CA LYS A 886 -16.43 -0.69 -12.83
C LYS A 886 -15.68 -1.79 -12.09
N GLY A 887 -15.98 -2.04 -10.81
CA GLY A 887 -15.44 -3.24 -10.16
C GLY A 887 -13.97 -3.13 -9.73
N CYS A 888 -13.57 -1.97 -9.19
CA CYS A 888 -12.23 -1.76 -8.64
C CYS A 888 -12.28 -1.35 -7.15
N LEU A 889 -12.61 -2.27 -6.22
CA LEU A 889 -12.25 -2.06 -4.79
C LEU A 889 -10.85 -2.63 -4.48
N SER A 890 -10.49 -3.77 -5.06
CA SER A 890 -9.28 -4.56 -4.72
C SER A 890 -8.00 -3.74 -4.54
N GLN A 891 -7.84 -2.75 -5.41
CA GLN A 891 -6.67 -1.86 -5.51
C GLN A 891 -6.64 -0.70 -4.50
N ILE A 892 -7.66 -0.58 -3.64
CA ILE A 892 -7.66 0.35 -2.50
C ILE A 892 -7.21 -0.36 -1.22
N LEU A 893 -7.34 -1.69 -1.14
CA LEU A 893 -6.84 -2.47 0.00
C LEU A 893 -5.47 -3.11 -0.21
N ASP A 894 -4.97 -3.19 -1.45
CA ASP A 894 -3.53 -3.08 -1.73
C ASP A 894 -3.28 -2.35 -3.06
N THR A 895 -3.16 -1.01 -2.93
CA THR A 895 -2.48 -0.03 -3.80
C THR A 895 -2.81 0.06 -5.31
N GLU A 896 -3.12 1.30 -5.73
CA GLU A 896 -3.07 1.89 -7.08
C GLU A 896 -4.13 1.46 -8.14
N ASP A 897 -4.80 2.50 -8.68
CA ASP A 897 -5.50 2.59 -9.98
C ASP A 897 -6.81 1.79 -10.27
N GLY A 898 -7.94 2.36 -9.82
CA GLY A 898 -8.84 3.03 -10.78
C GLY A 898 -9.97 2.26 -11.51
N GLU A 899 -11.22 2.61 -11.12
CA GLU A 899 -12.28 3.21 -11.98
C GLU A 899 -12.79 2.49 -13.28
N GLN A 900 -13.94 2.82 -13.90
CA GLN A 900 -14.77 4.05 -13.95
C GLN A 900 -16.25 3.74 -14.32
N ALA A 901 -17.22 4.48 -13.75
CA ALA A 901 -18.48 4.94 -14.38
C ALA A 901 -19.49 3.87 -14.93
N PRO A 902 -20.73 4.22 -15.38
CA PRO A 902 -21.33 5.57 -15.54
C PRO A 902 -22.81 5.77 -15.10
N SER A 903 -23.21 7.05 -15.00
CA SER A 903 -24.60 7.63 -14.99
C SER A 903 -25.54 7.29 -13.80
N PHE A 904 -26.62 8.04 -13.49
CA PHE A 904 -27.40 9.04 -14.25
C PHE A 904 -27.76 10.32 -13.43
N GLU A 905 -28.31 11.33 -14.11
CA GLU A 905 -28.54 12.72 -13.68
C GLU A 905 -29.79 13.02 -12.79
N ARG A 906 -29.88 14.31 -12.39
CA ARG A 906 -31.05 15.14 -11.99
C ARG A 906 -31.58 15.02 -10.55
N LEU A 907 -31.41 16.11 -9.80
CA LEU A 907 -32.48 17.10 -9.57
C LEU A 907 -31.94 18.36 -8.86
N GLU A 908 -31.96 19.51 -9.54
CA GLU A 908 -31.99 20.81 -8.86
C GLU A 908 -33.44 21.13 -8.49
N ASP A 909 -33.72 21.58 -7.25
CA ASP A 909 -34.61 22.72 -6.97
C ASP A 909 -34.58 23.16 -5.48
N ARG A 910 -35.05 24.39 -5.21
CA ARG A 910 -35.56 24.96 -3.93
C ARG A 910 -34.61 25.41 -2.81
N LYS A 911 -34.15 26.66 -2.99
CA LYS A 911 -34.49 27.87 -2.19
C LYS A 911 -34.14 28.00 -0.68
N GLN A 912 -33.39 29.09 -0.43
CA GLN A 912 -33.46 30.06 0.68
C GLN A 912 -32.84 29.70 2.04
N ALA A 913 -32.37 30.74 2.73
CA ALA A 913 -31.44 30.71 3.87
C ALA A 913 -32.12 31.08 5.21
N PRO A 914 -31.39 31.05 6.33
CA PRO A 914 -30.82 32.33 6.79
C PRO A 914 -29.33 32.28 7.17
N SER A 915 -28.78 33.45 7.46
CA SER A 915 -27.37 33.71 7.78
C SER A 915 -26.98 33.33 9.22
N PHE A 916 -25.78 32.77 9.39
CA PHE A 916 -25.05 32.78 10.65
C PHE A 916 -23.56 33.02 10.36
N GLU A 917 -22.90 33.91 11.10
CA GLU A 917 -21.45 34.13 10.94
C GLU A 917 -20.67 32.99 11.59
N ARG A 918 -19.64 32.48 10.91
CA ARG A 918 -18.77 31.39 11.37
C ARG A 918 -17.30 31.77 11.15
N PRO A 919 -16.35 31.23 11.95
CA PRO A 919 -14.92 31.58 11.88
C PRO A 919 -14.27 31.34 10.51
N GLU A 920 -13.15 32.03 10.25
CA GLU A 920 -12.57 32.16 8.90
C GLU A 920 -11.61 31.02 8.49
N GLU A 921 -11.21 30.14 9.41
CA GLU A 921 -10.28 29.04 9.13
C GLU A 921 -11.02 27.81 8.55
N GLY A 922 -10.53 27.30 7.40
CA GLY A 922 -11.12 26.16 6.69
C GLY A 922 -11.77 26.48 5.33
N ARG A 923 -11.81 27.75 4.90
CA ARG A 923 -12.22 28.10 3.52
C ARG A 923 -11.08 27.90 2.54
N LEU A 924 -11.38 27.27 1.39
CA LEU A 924 -10.51 27.24 0.20
C LEU A 924 -10.04 28.67 -0.15
N LEU A 925 -8.77 28.87 -0.52
CA LEU A 925 -8.17 30.20 -0.66
C LEU A 925 -9.00 31.13 -1.58
N VAL A 926 -9.40 30.61 -2.75
CA VAL A 926 -10.26 31.28 -3.74
C VAL A 926 -11.59 31.75 -3.13
N VAL A 927 -12.25 30.90 -2.35
CA VAL A 927 -13.56 31.21 -1.74
C VAL A 927 -13.41 32.28 -0.65
N ASN A 928 -12.31 32.25 0.10
CA ASN A 928 -12.03 33.28 1.11
C ASN A 928 -11.68 34.63 0.45
N PHE A 929 -10.79 34.62 -0.55
CA PHE A 929 -10.39 35.81 -1.30
C PHE A 929 -11.57 36.51 -1.97
N CYS A 930 -12.37 35.78 -2.77
CA CYS A 930 -13.55 36.33 -3.43
C CYS A 930 -14.63 36.79 -2.44
N SER A 931 -14.69 36.21 -1.23
CA SER A 931 -15.55 36.68 -0.14
C SER A 931 -15.02 37.97 0.51
N MET A 932 -13.71 38.11 0.70
CA MET A 932 -13.09 39.31 1.28
C MET A 932 -13.15 40.50 0.32
N LEU A 933 -12.89 40.28 -0.97
CA LEU A 933 -12.99 41.29 -2.01
C LEU A 933 -14.42 41.86 -2.11
N LYS A 934 -15.44 40.99 -2.14
CA LYS A 934 -16.86 41.40 -2.14
C LYS A 934 -17.30 42.13 -0.86
N LYS A 935 -16.63 41.90 0.28
CA LYS A 935 -16.84 42.65 1.53
C LYS A 935 -16.07 43.97 1.61
N GLY A 936 -15.20 44.29 0.62
CA GLY A 936 -14.27 45.42 0.70
C GLY A 936 -13.10 45.21 1.66
N CYS A 937 -12.95 44.02 2.24
CA CYS A 937 -11.98 43.69 3.29
C CYS A 937 -10.65 43.13 2.76
N LEU A 938 -10.26 43.46 1.53
CA LEU A 938 -9.10 42.88 0.84
C LEU A 938 -7.80 42.96 1.66
N SER A 939 -7.57 44.08 2.35
CA SER A 939 -6.38 44.30 3.20
C SER A 939 -6.20 43.25 4.32
N ARG A 940 -7.24 42.52 4.72
CA ARG A 940 -7.15 41.45 5.73
C ARG A 940 -6.54 40.15 5.22
N ILE A 941 -6.37 39.97 3.90
CA ILE A 941 -5.88 38.71 3.32
C ILE A 941 -4.57 38.85 2.53
N LEU A 942 -4.09 40.08 2.27
CA LEU A 942 -2.81 40.34 1.60
C LEU A 942 -1.60 39.85 2.41
N ASP A 943 -0.48 39.57 1.74
CA ASP A 943 0.82 39.33 2.39
C ASP A 943 1.37 40.65 2.94
N ASN A 944 1.89 40.63 4.17
CA ASN A 944 2.44 41.84 4.82
C ASN A 944 3.54 42.50 3.98
N GLY A 945 4.27 41.72 3.17
CA GLY A 945 5.32 42.20 2.27
C GLY A 945 4.85 42.93 1.00
N ILE A 946 3.53 43.16 0.83
CA ILE A 946 2.99 43.98 -0.28
C ILE A 946 2.08 45.13 0.19
N ILE A 947 1.93 45.34 1.51
CA ILE A 947 1.11 46.42 2.05
C ILE A 947 1.95 47.71 2.05
N SER A 948 1.76 48.53 1.02
CA SER A 948 2.39 49.85 0.89
C SER A 948 1.48 50.96 1.44
N ASN A 949 2.08 52.09 1.84
CA ASN A 949 1.35 53.33 2.15
C ASN A 949 1.04 54.16 0.89
N ASP A 950 1.63 53.82 -0.26
CA ASP A 950 1.36 54.50 -1.53
C ASP A 950 -0.05 54.17 -2.07
N LYS A 951 -0.75 55.22 -2.54
CA LYS A 951 -2.09 55.13 -3.12
C LYS A 951 -2.09 54.46 -4.49
N ILE A 952 -1.02 54.62 -5.29
CA ILE A 952 -0.93 54.03 -6.65
C ILE A 952 -0.80 52.51 -6.53
N THR A 953 0.11 52.04 -5.67
CA THR A 953 0.30 50.63 -5.28
C THR A 953 -1.00 50.02 -4.79
N ASN A 954 -1.71 50.66 -3.84
CA ASN A 954 -2.99 50.15 -3.34
C ASN A 954 -4.07 50.08 -4.44
N GLN A 955 -4.07 51.02 -5.39
CA GLN A 955 -4.97 51.01 -6.54
C GLN A 955 -4.62 49.89 -7.55
N GLN A 956 -3.33 49.65 -7.83
CA GLN A 956 -2.87 48.51 -8.63
C GLN A 956 -3.29 47.19 -7.98
N ILE A 957 -3.02 47.00 -6.68
CA ILE A 957 -3.41 45.82 -5.90
C ILE A 957 -4.92 45.56 -6.04
N LYS A 958 -5.76 46.59 -5.93
CA LYS A 958 -7.22 46.45 -6.10
C LYS A 958 -7.60 46.04 -7.53
N GLN A 959 -6.98 46.61 -8.56
CA GLN A 959 -7.26 46.27 -9.96
C GLN A 959 -6.79 44.82 -10.29
N VAL A 960 -5.64 44.39 -9.77
CA VAL A 960 -5.21 42.96 -9.84
C VAL A 960 -6.20 42.05 -9.12
N ALA A 961 -6.77 42.46 -7.98
CA ALA A 961 -7.78 41.67 -7.27
C ALA A 961 -9.06 41.46 -8.08
N GLU A 962 -9.54 42.51 -8.72
CA GLU A 962 -10.74 42.50 -9.56
C GLU A 962 -10.52 41.70 -10.86
N LEU A 963 -9.29 41.70 -11.39
CA LEU A 963 -8.88 40.83 -12.50
C LEU A 963 -8.80 39.36 -12.06
N ALA A 964 -8.17 39.06 -10.93
CA ALA A 964 -8.12 37.71 -10.37
C ALA A 964 -9.53 37.14 -10.10
N SER A 965 -10.43 37.95 -9.54
CA SER A 965 -11.82 37.54 -9.31
C SER A 965 -12.63 37.32 -10.59
N ARG A 966 -12.26 37.94 -11.73
CA ARG A 966 -12.84 37.62 -13.06
C ARG A 966 -12.27 36.31 -13.62
N CYS A 967 -10.97 36.07 -13.44
CA CYS A 967 -10.32 34.80 -13.82
C CYS A 967 -10.90 33.60 -13.05
N LEU A 968 -11.26 33.82 -11.77
CA LEU A 968 -11.80 32.82 -10.85
C LEU A 968 -13.33 32.60 -10.95
N ASN A 969 -13.98 33.04 -12.02
CA ASN A 969 -15.41 32.79 -12.22
C ASN A 969 -15.68 31.28 -12.41
N VAL A 970 -16.82 30.79 -11.91
CA VAL A 970 -17.20 29.38 -11.99
C VAL A 970 -17.40 28.96 -13.45
N LYS A 971 -18.08 29.78 -14.27
CA LYS A 971 -18.23 29.52 -15.72
C LYS A 971 -17.02 30.03 -16.50
N GLY A 972 -16.51 29.25 -17.44
CA GLY A 972 -15.39 29.62 -18.32
C GLY A 972 -15.75 30.71 -19.33
N GLU A 973 -16.98 30.72 -19.83
CA GLU A 973 -17.51 31.75 -20.75
C GLU A 973 -17.42 33.17 -20.15
N GLU A 974 -17.60 33.30 -18.84
CA GLU A 974 -17.58 34.58 -18.11
C GLU A 974 -16.17 34.99 -17.63
N ARG A 975 -15.14 34.16 -17.88
CA ARG A 975 -13.73 34.51 -17.61
C ARG A 975 -13.14 35.29 -18.79
N PRO A 976 -12.17 36.20 -18.58
CA PRO A 976 -11.40 36.79 -19.67
C PRO A 976 -10.60 35.73 -20.47
N SER A 977 -10.03 36.12 -21.60
CA SER A 977 -8.94 35.38 -22.25
C SER A 977 -7.58 35.75 -21.65
N MET A 978 -6.57 34.87 -21.74
CA MET A 978 -5.23 35.22 -21.26
C MET A 978 -4.62 36.43 -21.98
N LYS A 979 -5.07 36.74 -23.20
CA LYS A 979 -4.67 37.96 -23.91
C LYS A 979 -5.18 39.23 -23.22
N GLU A 980 -6.44 39.24 -22.77
CA GLU A 980 -6.99 40.36 -21.99
C GLU A 980 -6.32 40.48 -20.63
N VAL A 981 -6.09 39.35 -19.95
CA VAL A 981 -5.36 39.30 -18.67
C VAL A 981 -3.94 39.86 -18.82
N ALA A 982 -3.21 39.47 -19.87
CA ALA A 982 -1.86 39.95 -20.14
C ALA A 982 -1.83 41.45 -20.48
N MET A 983 -2.75 41.94 -21.32
CA MET A 983 -2.85 43.37 -21.62
C MET A 983 -3.19 44.20 -20.38
N GLU A 984 -4.07 43.71 -19.50
CA GLU A 984 -4.48 44.43 -18.30
C GLU A 984 -3.37 44.43 -17.22
N LEU A 985 -2.69 43.31 -17.00
CA LEU A 985 -1.52 43.24 -16.11
C LEU A 985 -0.34 44.08 -16.63
N LYS A 986 -0.08 44.06 -17.93
CA LYS A 986 0.95 44.92 -18.54
C LYS A 986 0.61 46.40 -18.34
N ARG A 987 -0.63 46.83 -18.62
CA ARG A 987 -1.07 48.21 -18.36
C ARG A 987 -0.93 48.61 -16.88
N LEU A 988 -1.04 47.67 -15.95
CA LEU A 988 -0.84 47.92 -14.51
C LEU A 988 0.64 48.05 -14.13
N ASN A 989 1.52 47.28 -14.78
CA ASN A 989 2.98 47.31 -14.62
C ASN A 989 3.59 48.57 -15.25
N ASP A 990 3.15 48.95 -16.45
CA ASP A 990 3.72 50.06 -17.23
C ASP A 990 3.39 51.46 -16.65
N VAL A 991 2.52 51.55 -15.61
CA VAL A 991 2.27 52.81 -14.87
C VAL A 991 3.55 53.36 -14.24
N GLU A 992 4.42 52.46 -13.78
CA GLU A 992 5.66 52.79 -13.06
C GLU A 992 6.70 53.41 -14.00
N GLY A 993 6.89 52.79 -15.18
CA GLY A 993 7.75 53.35 -16.24
C GLY A 993 7.24 54.67 -16.81
N ALA A 994 5.92 54.87 -16.87
CA ALA A 994 5.34 56.17 -17.24
C ALA A 994 5.58 57.25 -16.17
N ILE A 995 5.71 56.87 -14.89
CA ILE A 995 6.11 57.79 -13.81
C ILE A 995 7.61 58.07 -13.89
N GLU A 996 8.47 57.07 -14.12
CA GLU A 996 9.90 57.31 -14.34
C GLU A 996 10.16 58.18 -15.58
N GLU A 997 9.46 58.02 -16.70
CA GLU A 997 9.58 58.94 -17.84
C GLU A 997 9.12 60.36 -17.47
N ILE A 998 8.00 60.51 -16.75
CA ILE A 998 7.49 61.83 -16.33
C ILE A 998 8.41 62.50 -15.29
N GLU A 999 9.04 61.75 -14.39
CA GLU A 999 9.99 62.28 -13.40
C GLU A 999 11.35 62.57 -14.02
N ASN A 1000 11.84 61.75 -14.97
CA ASN A 1000 13.03 62.09 -15.76
C ASN A 1000 12.80 63.34 -16.63
N LEU A 1001 11.65 63.47 -17.32
CA LEU A 1001 11.28 64.68 -18.06
C LEU A 1001 11.13 65.93 -17.16
N ARG A 1002 10.76 65.75 -15.88
CA ARG A 1002 10.77 66.82 -14.87
C ARG A 1002 12.18 67.12 -14.34
N SER A 1003 13.09 66.16 -14.36
CA SER A 1003 14.50 66.36 -13.99
C SER A 1003 15.29 67.08 -15.09
N GLU A 1004 15.02 66.80 -16.37
CA GLU A 1004 15.65 67.48 -17.51
C GLU A 1004 15.13 68.91 -17.74
N THR A 1005 14.03 69.30 -17.09
CA THR A 1005 13.49 70.67 -17.12
C THR A 1005 13.94 71.55 -15.94
N SER A 1006 15.18 71.36 -15.49
CA SER A 1006 15.82 72.21 -14.47
C SER A 1006 17.18 72.77 -14.93
N CYS A 1007 17.27 74.10 -14.99
CA CYS A 1007 18.50 74.91 -15.04
C CYS A 1007 19.43 74.84 -16.27
N THR A 1008 19.07 75.56 -17.34
CA THR A 1008 19.94 76.64 -17.86
C THR A 1008 19.09 77.88 -18.18
N GLY A 1009 19.21 78.95 -17.39
CA GLY A 1009 18.46 80.20 -17.59
C GLY A 1009 19.34 81.34 -18.09
N PHE A 1010 18.75 82.28 -18.85
CA PHE A 1010 19.38 83.55 -19.24
C PHE A 1010 18.34 84.69 -19.32
N TYR A 1011 18.46 85.66 -18.40
CA TYR A 1011 18.07 87.08 -18.49
C TYR A 1011 16.58 87.51 -18.52
N ASP A 1012 16.39 88.74 -18.02
CA ASP A 1012 15.20 89.60 -18.14
C ASP A 1012 14.77 89.78 -19.62
N ASP A 1013 13.51 90.08 -19.97
CA ASP A 1013 12.88 91.38 -19.69
C ASP A 1013 11.36 91.38 -20.01
N GLY A 1014 10.63 92.41 -19.57
CA GLY A 1014 9.55 93.00 -20.39
C GLY A 1014 8.12 92.41 -20.42
N ASN A 1015 7.33 92.76 -19.39
CA ASN A 1015 6.05 93.49 -19.54
C ASN A 1015 4.71 92.78 -19.93
N ASN A 1016 3.59 93.46 -19.58
CA ASN A 1016 2.19 93.29 -20.07
C ASN A 1016 1.44 91.96 -19.76
N SER A 1017 0.49 91.93 -18.81
CA SER A 1017 -0.94 92.33 -18.93
C SER A 1017 -1.86 91.24 -19.54
N THR A 1018 -3.08 90.93 -19.07
CA THR A 1018 -3.98 91.64 -18.12
C THR A 1018 -5.10 90.69 -17.65
N THR A 1019 -5.68 90.92 -16.46
CA THR A 1019 -7.06 90.53 -16.03
C THR A 1019 -7.46 89.04 -16.06
N MET A 1020 -8.33 88.52 -15.19
CA MET A 1020 -9.07 89.11 -14.05
C MET A 1020 -9.42 87.99 -13.04
N ASP A 1021 -9.69 88.40 -11.80
CA ASP A 1021 -10.75 87.97 -10.87
C ASP A 1021 -11.45 86.60 -11.11
N ASP A 1022 -11.73 85.79 -10.09
CA ASP A 1022 -12.28 86.28 -8.81
C ASP A 1022 -11.84 85.50 -7.54
N SER A 1023 -12.10 86.21 -6.45
CA SER A 1023 -12.15 85.88 -5.02
C SER A 1023 -12.72 84.49 -4.62
N MET A 1024 -12.55 84.00 -3.39
CA MET A 1024 -12.15 84.64 -2.12
C MET A 1024 -11.53 83.62 -1.14
N ASN A 1025 -10.75 84.14 -0.17
CA ASN A 1025 -10.63 83.78 1.25
C ASN A 1025 -11.34 82.51 1.84
N ASP A 1026 -10.85 81.90 2.92
CA ASP A 1026 -9.99 82.47 3.97
C ASP A 1026 -8.99 81.50 4.64
N GLN A 1027 -8.11 82.15 5.39
CA GLN A 1027 -7.18 81.74 6.47
C GLN A 1027 -7.74 80.61 7.39
N VAL A 1028 -6.92 79.85 8.16
CA VAL A 1028 -5.87 80.26 9.12
C VAL A 1028 -4.72 79.23 9.21
N ASN A 1029 -3.57 79.67 9.72
CA ASN A 1029 -2.28 78.97 9.81
C ASN A 1029 -2.01 78.39 11.25
N PRO A 1030 -0.78 78.13 11.74
CA PRO A 1030 -0.19 76.78 11.88
C PRO A 1030 0.06 76.30 13.34
N ASP A 1031 1.20 75.60 13.56
CA ASP A 1031 1.79 75.03 14.79
C ASP A 1031 1.17 73.71 15.32
N GLY A 1032 1.97 72.73 15.80
CA GLY A 1032 3.44 72.62 15.83
C GLY A 1032 3.95 71.36 16.58
N GLY A 1033 5.27 71.09 16.55
CA GLY A 1033 5.95 69.94 17.19
C GLY A 1033 6.06 68.69 16.30
N VAL A 1034 7.21 68.07 15.95
CA VAL A 1034 8.61 67.99 16.46
C VAL A 1034 8.84 66.93 17.56
N GLU A 1035 9.93 66.13 17.37
CA GLU A 1035 10.44 64.99 18.17
C GLU A 1035 9.51 63.74 18.19
N ASP A 1036 9.97 62.51 17.92
CA ASP A 1036 11.30 61.95 17.55
C ASP A 1036 11.16 60.91 16.41
#